data_AF-A0A9P1AFM5-F1
#
_entry.id   AF-A0A9P1AFM5-F1
#
_cell.length_a   1.000
_cell.length_b   1.000
_cell.length_c   1.000
_cell.angle_alpha   90.00
_cell.angle_beta   90.00
_cell.angle_gamma   90.00
#
_symmetry.space_group_name_H-M   'P 1'
#
loop_
_entity.id
_entity.type
_entity.pdbx_description
1 polymer ?
#
loop_
_entity_poly.entity_id
_entity_poly.type
_entity_poly.pdbx_seq_one_letter_code
_entity_poly.pdbx_strand_id
1 'polypeptide(L)'
;MVRLLLQERLPTVDAEPVRDLNLEYTCYNDEVVPGKGGRPMLREEMIGQRNVAINVMDAYDPIIAAALNNHSIYQLYEFESKTKFLDNVAVRAAPSDDIFSLAENNDMPTRFLLCRYVICLIDDARQTGKHIELMAIRKNDDVYIGANKSLDCLANEASQKSAFERLNFAKKVTREVDVLSFQNHHNIVKELRLQNRRTRKAMRIFISSVARAFDNKGRVVELKTVGMSVAGKLQNLPGHKARNWWLRALLSGADRIVYGMRRNDFLVNEVHDAYLDELTSGHFHFDGTALFSFVYNLFEKVHNFLAHEGDMCLITSDRHEMSITQATAETLNRSPFCAMLRLVPFLLLAHGAMVPPVRNGEMELKLVHIVWRHGDRSPTTTFDSDPFQEDAWTFGGGGWGQLSPMGMSQHLTLGKMLRDRYVNTGNSTYNFLPSVYDQKTMYVRSTGLNRTLISATSNMLGMYGQDGYGSLAGTDYPDVSGWPRGFIPIPIHTVDYDSDHIGNMDSICPRRDWLWNLAQQSDEVRNWTNSAKVSSVLNKLTSLVNQTFALEDLWIVPDALFIEQIYYNESLRVKNTWYTDDFYNQIVEVNDQTYMFQYGIFDKPVNMNNLDIGLELLKVRSGPLMNDIVERIVRKIDCSYGKNASGCGWINGLKYFAYSAHDETVYAVLVALGIERFAIIPHGYPLYSAAVSIEYWRNTTDNTDYFQLIYHKEAGDTFTVMTSEIEGCNGDYCSIEVLRDVAKKLKTDQPIDQWCLVTESSSSSSLSVTFLILTFLLSKCFLM
;
A
#
# COMPACT_ATOMS: atom_id res chain seq x y z
N MET A 1 22.65 -58.77 -15.62
CA MET A 1 23.43 -57.60 -15.17
C MET A 1 22.53 -56.80 -14.25
N VAL A 2 22.82 -56.88 -12.95
CA VAL A 2 21.96 -56.42 -11.85
C VAL A 2 21.96 -54.88 -11.79
N ARG A 3 20.81 -54.24 -12.01
CA ARG A 3 20.56 -52.86 -11.54
C ARG A 3 19.81 -52.97 -10.22
N LEU A 4 20.55 -53.02 -9.12
CA LEU A 4 20.07 -52.75 -7.78
C LEU A 4 19.71 -51.26 -7.72
N LEU A 5 18.47 -50.91 -8.07
CA LEU A 5 17.87 -49.67 -7.59
C LEU A 5 17.54 -49.91 -6.11
N LEU A 6 18.43 -49.50 -5.22
CA LEU A 6 18.07 -49.20 -3.85
C LEU A 6 17.02 -48.07 -3.91
N GLN A 7 15.74 -48.43 -3.98
CA GLN A 7 14.68 -47.55 -3.48
C GLN A 7 15.00 -47.31 -2.00
N GLU A 8 15.64 -46.19 -1.69
CA GLU A 8 15.61 -45.69 -0.32
C GLU A 8 14.13 -45.59 0.07
N ARG A 9 13.68 -46.48 0.95
CA ARG A 9 12.33 -46.41 1.51
C ARG A 9 12.23 -45.09 2.24
N LEU A 10 11.59 -44.10 1.60
CA LEU A 10 11.30 -42.79 2.16
C LEU A 10 10.79 -42.97 3.60
N PRO A 11 11.28 -42.18 4.55
CA PRO A 11 10.81 -42.28 5.94
C PRO A 11 9.30 -42.04 6.00
N THR A 12 8.59 -42.87 6.74
CA THR A 12 7.14 -42.74 6.96
C THR A 12 6.84 -41.44 7.70
N VAL A 13 6.02 -40.58 7.10
CA VAL A 13 5.59 -39.29 7.66
C VAL A 13 4.11 -39.34 7.99
N ASP A 14 3.78 -38.90 9.20
CA ASP A 14 2.41 -38.62 9.61
C ASP A 14 2.08 -37.16 9.30
N ALA A 15 0.88 -36.92 8.79
CA ALA A 15 0.37 -35.60 8.48
C ALA A 15 -0.91 -35.37 9.28
N GLU A 16 -0.85 -34.48 10.25
CA GLU A 16 -1.97 -34.21 11.16
C GLU A 16 -2.35 -32.73 11.13
N PRO A 17 -3.63 -32.40 10.87
CA PRO A 17 -4.11 -31.03 11.01
C PRO A 17 -4.01 -30.61 12.49
N VAL A 18 -3.47 -29.42 12.74
CA VAL A 18 -3.44 -28.86 14.09
C VAL A 18 -4.84 -28.37 14.44
N ARG A 19 -5.40 -28.92 15.52
CA ARG A 19 -6.74 -28.57 16.01
C ARG A 19 -6.73 -27.14 16.53
N ASP A 20 -7.84 -26.44 16.36
CA ASP A 20 -8.11 -25.08 16.87
C ASP A 20 -7.35 -23.92 16.22
N LEU A 21 -6.50 -24.16 15.21
CA LEU A 21 -5.96 -23.09 14.37
C LEU A 21 -6.83 -22.88 13.11
N ASN A 22 -7.77 -21.94 13.21
CA ASN A 22 -8.59 -21.49 12.08
C ASN A 22 -8.41 -19.98 11.90
N LEU A 23 -7.56 -19.60 10.96
CA LEU A 23 -7.42 -18.19 10.59
C LEU A 23 -8.21 -17.95 9.32
N GLU A 24 -8.96 -16.85 9.30
CA GLU A 24 -9.85 -16.49 8.21
C GLU A 24 -9.49 -15.11 7.69
N TYR A 25 -9.50 -14.97 6.37
CA TYR A 25 -9.29 -13.70 5.71
C TYR A 25 -10.14 -13.59 4.46
N THR A 26 -10.50 -12.36 4.12
CA THR A 26 -11.30 -12.04 2.95
C THR A 26 -10.41 -11.32 1.95
N CYS A 27 -10.55 -11.61 0.65
CA CYS A 27 -9.79 -10.91 -0.39
C CYS A 27 -10.63 -10.50 -1.61
N TYR A 28 -10.33 -9.33 -2.16
CA TYR A 28 -10.89 -8.82 -3.41
C TYR A 28 -9.93 -7.81 -4.05
N ASN A 29 -9.69 -7.91 -5.36
CA ASN A 29 -8.76 -7.04 -6.09
C ASN A 29 -7.43 -6.79 -5.34
N ASP A 30 -6.83 -7.88 -4.84
CA ASP A 30 -5.58 -7.91 -4.06
C ASP A 30 -5.61 -7.20 -2.70
N GLU A 31 -6.74 -6.61 -2.31
CA GLU A 31 -6.99 -6.23 -0.92
C GLU A 31 -7.20 -7.49 -0.08
N VAL A 32 -6.50 -7.56 1.06
CA VAL A 32 -6.62 -8.64 2.05
C VAL A 32 -6.97 -8.04 3.40
N VAL A 33 -8.06 -8.51 3.99
CA VAL A 33 -8.53 -8.09 5.31
C VAL A 33 -8.77 -9.32 6.21
N PRO A 34 -8.58 -9.23 7.54
CA PRO A 34 -9.03 -10.28 8.46
C PRO A 34 -10.50 -10.59 8.20
N GLY A 35 -10.92 -11.86 8.34
CA GLY A 35 -12.23 -12.39 7.90
C GLY A 35 -13.42 -11.52 8.27
N LYS A 36 -13.70 -10.53 7.42
CA LYS A 36 -14.76 -9.52 7.51
C LYS A 36 -15.70 -9.75 6.32
N GLY A 37 -16.98 -9.52 6.52
CA GLY A 37 -18.04 -9.97 5.60
C GLY A 37 -18.58 -11.35 6.02
N GLY A 38 -19.87 -11.60 5.82
CA GLY A 38 -20.47 -12.83 6.33
C GLY A 38 -20.00 -14.07 5.56
N ARG A 39 -19.87 -15.19 6.29
CA ARG A 39 -19.47 -16.49 5.74
C ARG A 39 -20.53 -17.01 4.76
N PRO A 40 -20.14 -17.63 3.64
CA PRO A 40 -21.08 -18.36 2.79
C PRO A 40 -21.56 -19.62 3.54
N MET A 41 -22.75 -19.57 4.13
CA MET A 41 -23.27 -20.67 4.94
C MET A 41 -24.00 -21.68 4.05
N LEU A 42 -23.65 -22.97 4.12
CA LEU A 42 -24.33 -24.03 3.39
C LEU A 42 -25.82 -24.11 3.79
N ARG A 43 -26.70 -24.18 2.79
CA ARG A 43 -28.12 -24.54 2.99
C ARG A 43 -28.21 -26.04 3.16
N GLU A 44 -28.21 -26.52 4.41
CA GLU A 44 -28.30 -27.96 4.71
C GLU A 44 -29.54 -28.61 4.06
N GLU A 45 -30.64 -27.86 3.90
CA GLU A 45 -31.85 -28.29 3.19
C GLU A 45 -31.64 -28.65 1.70
N MET A 46 -30.51 -28.23 1.10
CA MET A 46 -30.17 -28.57 -0.28
C MET A 46 -29.62 -29.99 -0.43
N ILE A 47 -29.10 -30.59 0.63
CA ILE A 47 -28.55 -31.95 0.59
C ILE A 47 -29.69 -32.97 0.46
N GLY A 48 -29.51 -33.95 -0.44
CA GLY A 48 -30.51 -35.01 -0.69
C GLY A 48 -31.66 -34.57 -1.60
N GLN A 49 -31.70 -33.32 -2.04
CA GLN A 49 -32.72 -32.82 -2.96
C GLN A 49 -32.61 -33.50 -4.34
N ARG A 50 -33.77 -33.81 -4.92
CA ARG A 50 -33.92 -34.33 -6.29
C ARG A 50 -34.81 -33.39 -7.09
N ASN A 51 -34.61 -33.36 -8.41
CA ASN A 51 -35.28 -32.44 -9.34
C ASN A 51 -35.01 -30.96 -9.04
N VAL A 52 -33.85 -30.64 -8.47
CA VAL A 52 -33.39 -29.25 -8.40
C VAL A 52 -33.08 -28.75 -9.82
N ALA A 53 -33.31 -27.47 -10.10
CA ALA A 53 -33.03 -26.88 -11.42
C ALA A 53 -31.95 -25.81 -11.26
N ILE A 54 -30.74 -26.24 -10.86
CA ILE A 54 -29.60 -25.33 -10.72
C ILE A 54 -28.82 -25.35 -12.02
N ASN A 55 -28.92 -24.29 -12.82
CA ASN A 55 -28.07 -24.12 -13.98
C ASN A 55 -26.73 -23.52 -13.54
N VAL A 56 -25.67 -24.34 -13.60
CA VAL A 56 -24.34 -23.90 -13.18
C VAL A 56 -23.65 -22.98 -14.19
N MET A 57 -24.28 -22.76 -15.36
CA MET A 57 -23.81 -21.83 -16.39
C MET A 57 -24.55 -20.49 -16.38
N ASP A 58 -25.49 -20.26 -15.46
CA ASP A 58 -26.16 -18.96 -15.33
C ASP A 58 -25.10 -17.84 -15.18
N ALA A 59 -25.21 -16.80 -16.01
CA ALA A 59 -24.27 -15.68 -16.05
C ALA A 59 -22.80 -16.03 -16.41
N TYR A 60 -22.55 -17.18 -17.07
CA TYR A 60 -21.25 -17.47 -17.67
C TYR A 60 -21.01 -16.55 -18.88
N ASP A 61 -19.96 -15.74 -18.79
CA ASP A 61 -19.47 -14.93 -19.90
C ASP A 61 -18.09 -15.47 -20.32
N PRO A 62 -17.93 -16.00 -21.55
CA PRO A 62 -16.66 -16.51 -22.06
C PRO A 62 -15.63 -15.41 -22.34
N ILE A 63 -16.03 -14.14 -22.39
CA ILE A 63 -15.16 -12.98 -22.64
C ILE A 63 -14.56 -12.46 -21.32
N ILE A 64 -15.24 -12.67 -20.19
CA ILE A 64 -14.71 -12.30 -18.88
C ILE A 64 -13.56 -13.25 -18.54
N ALA A 65 -12.33 -12.70 -18.53
CA ALA A 65 -11.17 -13.38 -18.00
C ALA A 65 -11.52 -13.96 -16.62
N ALA A 66 -11.18 -15.23 -16.38
CA ALA A 66 -11.56 -15.95 -15.18
C ALA A 66 -10.87 -15.39 -13.91
N ALA A 67 -11.23 -14.17 -13.49
CA ALA A 67 -10.79 -13.48 -12.28
C ALA A 67 -11.28 -14.15 -10.98
N LEU A 68 -11.85 -15.36 -11.09
CA LEU A 68 -12.65 -16.01 -10.05
C LEU A 68 -11.89 -17.04 -9.21
N ASN A 69 -10.56 -17.11 -9.31
CA ASN A 69 -9.72 -17.79 -8.32
C ASN A 69 -8.36 -17.09 -8.21
N ASN A 70 -8.34 -15.83 -7.79
CA ASN A 70 -7.10 -15.09 -7.50
C ASN A 70 -6.39 -15.58 -6.21
N HIS A 71 -6.81 -16.73 -5.66
CA HIS A 71 -6.18 -17.34 -4.49
C HIS A 71 -4.75 -17.76 -4.77
N SER A 72 -3.83 -17.04 -4.15
CA SER A 72 -2.40 -17.19 -4.37
C SER A 72 -1.63 -17.17 -3.05
N ILE A 73 -0.38 -17.63 -3.09
CA ILE A 73 0.54 -17.49 -1.95
C ILE A 73 0.77 -16.02 -1.57
N TYR A 74 0.60 -15.08 -2.52
CA TYR A 74 0.70 -13.66 -2.25
C TYR A 74 -0.36 -13.19 -1.25
N GLN A 75 -1.61 -13.62 -1.39
CA GLN A 75 -2.66 -13.24 -0.45
C GLN A 75 -2.39 -13.75 0.97
N LEU A 76 -1.81 -14.95 1.10
CA LEU A 76 -1.40 -15.49 2.40
C LEU A 76 -0.23 -14.70 2.99
N TYR A 77 0.74 -14.33 2.16
CA TYR A 77 1.85 -13.46 2.54
C TYR A 77 1.38 -12.07 2.98
N GLU A 78 0.43 -11.47 2.26
CA GLU A 78 -0.16 -10.17 2.59
C GLU A 78 -1.02 -10.26 3.87
N PHE A 79 -1.71 -11.37 4.08
CA PHE A 79 -2.41 -11.63 5.34
C PHE A 79 -1.43 -11.74 6.52
N GLU A 80 -0.32 -12.49 6.35
CA GLU A 80 0.76 -12.59 7.35
C GLU A 80 1.37 -11.22 7.63
N SER A 81 1.65 -10.43 6.60
CA SER A 81 2.34 -9.14 6.73
C SER A 81 1.53 -8.16 7.56
N LYS A 82 0.20 -8.15 7.38
CA LYS A 82 -0.75 -7.27 8.09
C LYS A 82 -1.09 -7.76 9.49
N THR A 83 -1.28 -9.06 9.67
CA THR A 83 -1.82 -9.60 10.94
C THR A 83 -0.76 -10.15 11.87
N LYS A 84 0.44 -10.44 11.35
CA LYS A 84 1.50 -11.13 12.08
C LYS A 84 1.00 -12.39 12.76
N PHE A 85 0.07 -13.11 12.11
CA PHE A 85 -0.59 -14.26 12.74
C PHE A 85 0.41 -15.33 13.17
N LEU A 86 1.50 -15.50 12.42
CA LEU A 86 2.55 -16.45 12.73
C LEU A 86 3.22 -16.16 14.09
N ASP A 87 3.28 -14.90 14.50
CA ASP A 87 3.81 -14.49 15.80
C ASP A 87 2.83 -14.82 16.95
N ASN A 88 1.54 -14.89 16.61
CA ASN A 88 0.46 -15.25 17.53
C ASN A 88 0.21 -16.78 17.60
N VAL A 89 0.68 -17.55 16.61
CA VAL A 89 0.67 -19.02 16.67
C VAL A 89 1.79 -19.45 17.60
N ALA A 90 1.46 -19.54 18.90
CA ALA A 90 2.38 -19.81 19.99
C ALA A 90 3.49 -20.81 19.62
N VAL A 91 4.74 -20.36 19.78
CA VAL A 91 5.87 -21.25 20.03
C VAL A 91 5.52 -22.03 21.30
N ARG A 92 5.00 -23.25 21.16
CA ARG A 92 5.12 -24.25 22.24
C ARG A 92 6.59 -24.63 22.37
N ALA A 93 7.33 -23.74 23.00
CA ALA A 93 8.57 -23.98 23.70
C ALA A 93 8.71 -22.85 24.73
N ALA A 94 7.88 -22.88 25.77
CA ALA A 94 8.33 -22.29 27.02
C ALA A 94 9.45 -23.20 27.56
N PRO A 95 10.60 -22.65 28.01
CA PRO A 95 11.48 -23.41 28.88
C PRO A 95 10.73 -23.58 30.21
N SER A 96 10.26 -24.80 30.49
CA SER A 96 9.90 -25.17 31.86
C SER A 96 11.19 -25.41 32.63
N ASP A 97 11.36 -24.73 33.76
CA ASP A 97 12.39 -24.96 34.78
C ASP A 97 12.25 -26.34 35.45
N ASP A 98 12.29 -27.42 34.67
CA ASP A 98 12.19 -28.78 35.18
C ASP A 98 13.35 -29.64 34.63
N ILE A 99 14.25 -30.00 35.54
CA ILE A 99 15.57 -30.62 35.30
C ILE A 99 15.49 -32.06 34.75
N PHE A 100 14.29 -32.58 34.44
CA PHE A 100 14.09 -33.97 34.00
C PHE A 100 13.40 -34.17 32.63
N SER A 101 13.23 -33.14 31.78
CA SER A 101 12.70 -33.33 30.41
C SER A 101 13.76 -33.21 29.30
N LEU A 102 14.76 -34.11 29.30
CA LEU A 102 15.64 -34.31 28.15
C LEU A 102 14.94 -35.14 27.07
N ALA A 103 13.90 -34.61 26.42
CA ALA A 103 13.34 -35.15 25.18
C ALA A 103 12.42 -34.14 24.44
N GLU A 104 12.79 -33.85 23.19
CA GLU A 104 11.90 -33.49 22.06
C GLU A 104 11.40 -32.03 21.94
N ASN A 105 12.31 -31.08 21.66
CA ASN A 105 12.01 -29.98 20.72
C ASN A 105 12.66 -30.28 19.36
N ASN A 106 12.18 -31.34 18.70
CA ASN A 106 12.67 -31.76 17.36
C ASN A 106 11.91 -31.07 16.20
N ASP A 107 11.13 -30.03 16.47
CA ASP A 107 10.45 -29.26 15.44
C ASP A 107 11.49 -28.49 14.60
N MET A 108 11.39 -28.57 13.28
CA MET A 108 12.11 -27.67 12.38
C MET A 108 11.65 -26.23 12.67
N PRO A 109 12.58 -25.29 12.90
CA PRO A 109 12.24 -23.91 13.25
C PRO A 109 11.56 -23.19 12.08
N THR A 110 11.87 -23.57 10.84
CA THR A 110 11.26 -22.99 9.64
C THR A 110 9.80 -23.41 9.50
N ARG A 111 8.93 -22.42 9.37
CA ARG A 111 7.52 -22.60 9.01
C ARG A 111 7.39 -22.47 7.49
N PHE A 112 6.61 -23.36 6.89
CA PHE A 112 6.37 -23.34 5.44
C PHE A 112 4.99 -22.76 5.15
N LEU A 113 4.91 -21.75 4.30
CA LEU A 113 3.65 -21.11 3.90
C LEU A 113 3.38 -21.39 2.43
N LEU A 114 2.18 -21.88 2.11
CA LEU A 114 1.79 -22.21 0.73
C LEU A 114 0.28 -22.15 0.51
N CYS A 115 -0.14 -22.00 -0.73
CA CYS A 115 -1.52 -22.28 -1.11
C CYS A 115 -1.70 -23.78 -1.37
N ARG A 116 -2.91 -24.33 -1.14
CA ARG A 116 -3.20 -25.76 -1.33
C ARG A 116 -2.78 -26.34 -2.69
N TYR A 117 -2.69 -25.49 -3.72
CA TYR A 117 -2.31 -25.91 -5.07
C TYR A 117 -0.88 -26.42 -5.17
N VAL A 118 0.04 -25.98 -4.30
CA VAL A 118 1.43 -26.47 -4.30
C VAL A 118 1.47 -27.98 -4.04
N ILE A 119 0.81 -28.44 -2.97
CA ILE A 119 0.75 -29.88 -2.64
C ILE A 119 -0.03 -30.66 -3.69
N CYS A 120 -1.12 -30.09 -4.24
CA CYS A 120 -1.86 -30.73 -5.32
C CYS A 120 -1.01 -30.93 -6.58
N LEU A 121 -0.17 -29.96 -6.95
CA LEU A 121 0.72 -30.07 -8.10
C LEU A 121 1.85 -31.07 -7.86
N ILE A 122 2.38 -31.14 -6.63
CA ILE A 122 3.33 -32.17 -6.25
C ILE A 122 2.70 -33.57 -6.38
N ASP A 123 1.45 -33.75 -5.97
CA ASP A 123 0.74 -35.02 -6.15
C ASP A 123 0.53 -35.33 -7.64
N ASP A 124 0.03 -34.38 -8.43
CA ASP A 124 -0.18 -34.55 -9.88
C ASP A 124 1.14 -34.93 -10.59
N ALA A 125 2.24 -34.23 -10.31
CA ALA A 125 3.56 -34.51 -10.88
C ALA A 125 4.02 -35.94 -10.56
N ARG A 126 3.72 -36.43 -9.36
CA ARG A 126 4.06 -37.79 -8.93
C ARG A 126 3.14 -38.87 -9.50
N GLN A 127 1.87 -38.57 -9.71
CA GLN A 127 0.92 -39.53 -10.24
C GLN A 127 1.01 -39.65 -11.76
N THR A 128 1.27 -38.54 -12.46
CA THR A 128 1.17 -38.49 -13.92
C THR A 128 2.48 -38.11 -14.61
N GLY A 129 3.56 -37.88 -13.87
CA GLY A 129 4.83 -37.39 -14.42
C GLY A 129 4.73 -35.98 -15.02
N LYS A 130 3.68 -35.22 -14.67
CA LYS A 130 3.43 -33.88 -15.21
C LYS A 130 4.54 -32.94 -14.76
N HIS A 131 5.12 -32.19 -15.69
CA HIS A 131 6.08 -31.15 -15.37
C HIS A 131 5.43 -30.06 -14.52
N ILE A 132 6.04 -29.76 -13.37
CA ILE A 132 5.68 -28.65 -12.50
C ILE A 132 6.90 -27.78 -12.24
N GLU A 133 6.63 -26.52 -11.93
CA GLU A 133 7.63 -25.55 -11.49
C GLU A 133 7.07 -24.82 -10.27
N LEU A 134 7.80 -24.86 -9.17
CA LEU A 134 7.49 -24.17 -7.92
C LEU A 134 8.64 -23.22 -7.57
N MET A 135 8.33 -22.15 -6.86
CA MET A 135 9.31 -21.19 -6.36
C MET A 135 9.21 -21.14 -4.84
N ALA A 136 10.35 -21.25 -4.16
CA ALA A 136 10.45 -21.10 -2.72
C ALA A 136 11.29 -19.87 -2.38
N ILE A 137 10.80 -19.06 -1.43
CA ILE A 137 11.43 -17.82 -0.97
C ILE A 137 11.56 -17.88 0.55
N ARG A 138 12.74 -17.62 1.08
CA ARG A 138 12.98 -17.49 2.52
C ARG A 138 12.80 -16.03 2.95
N LYS A 139 12.05 -15.80 4.02
CA LYS A 139 11.92 -14.49 4.68
C LYS A 139 11.67 -14.67 6.17
N ASN A 140 12.47 -14.01 7.01
CA ASN A 140 12.35 -14.07 8.48
C ASN A 140 12.31 -15.53 9.00
N ASP A 141 13.20 -16.39 8.50
CA ASP A 141 13.28 -17.83 8.80
C ASP A 141 12.12 -18.72 8.36
N ASP A 142 11.07 -18.13 7.78
CA ASP A 142 9.96 -18.84 7.13
C ASP A 142 10.20 -19.00 5.63
N VAL A 143 9.57 -20.02 5.05
CA VAL A 143 9.69 -20.35 3.62
C VAL A 143 8.32 -20.30 2.96
N TYR A 144 8.17 -19.40 2.00
CA TYR A 144 6.96 -19.24 1.18
C TYR A 144 7.13 -20.00 -0.12
N ILE A 145 6.22 -20.93 -0.41
CA ILE A 145 6.26 -21.74 -1.63
C ILE A 145 5.05 -21.42 -2.49
N GLY A 146 5.30 -20.98 -3.72
CA GLY A 146 4.30 -20.75 -4.76
C GLY A 146 4.50 -21.67 -5.95
N ALA A 147 3.48 -21.78 -6.80
CA ALA A 147 3.47 -22.68 -7.96
C ALA A 147 3.18 -21.95 -9.26
N ASN A 148 3.96 -22.24 -10.32
CA ASN A 148 3.80 -21.64 -11.66
C ASN A 148 2.47 -21.96 -12.31
N LYS A 149 1.50 -21.07 -12.10
CA LYS A 149 0.26 -21.00 -12.85
C LYS A 149 0.33 -19.92 -13.93
N SER A 150 1.31 -20.00 -14.84
CA SER A 150 1.24 -19.39 -16.18
C SER A 150 0.14 -20.01 -17.07
N LEU A 151 -0.95 -20.54 -16.49
CA LEU A 151 -1.98 -21.30 -17.20
C LEU A 151 -3.42 -20.85 -16.89
N ASP A 152 -3.63 -19.84 -16.04
CA ASP A 152 -4.94 -19.16 -16.00
C ASP A 152 -5.05 -18.09 -17.13
N CYS A 153 -3.95 -17.76 -17.81
CA CYS A 153 -3.94 -16.95 -19.05
C CYS A 153 -4.21 -17.77 -20.34
N LEU A 154 -4.16 -19.10 -20.24
CA LEU A 154 -4.57 -20.03 -21.31
C LEU A 154 -5.47 -21.11 -20.70
N ALA A 155 -6.44 -20.69 -19.89
CA ALA A 155 -7.51 -21.59 -19.52
C ALA A 155 -8.27 -21.91 -20.83
N ASN A 156 -8.09 -23.12 -21.35
CA ASN A 156 -8.96 -23.60 -22.40
C ASN A 156 -10.41 -23.49 -21.94
N GLU A 157 -11.34 -23.36 -22.88
CA GLU A 157 -12.76 -23.16 -22.60
C GLU A 157 -13.29 -24.16 -21.55
N ALA A 158 -12.84 -25.42 -21.61
CA ALA A 158 -13.20 -26.47 -20.67
C ALA A 158 -12.79 -26.18 -19.21
N SER A 159 -11.62 -25.58 -18.98
CA SER A 159 -11.11 -25.26 -17.64
C SER A 159 -11.81 -24.05 -17.04
N GLN A 160 -12.06 -22.99 -17.84
CA GLN A 160 -12.83 -21.82 -17.43
C GLN A 160 -14.26 -22.23 -17.06
N LYS A 161 -14.88 -23.01 -17.94
CA LYS A 161 -16.20 -23.59 -17.73
C LYS A 161 -16.30 -24.38 -16.42
N SER A 162 -15.36 -25.29 -16.16
CA SER A 162 -15.32 -26.05 -14.89
C SER A 162 -15.12 -25.16 -13.64
N ALA A 163 -14.46 -24.00 -13.75
CA ALA A 163 -14.31 -23.07 -12.63
C ALA A 163 -15.62 -22.33 -12.33
N PHE A 164 -16.28 -21.79 -13.36
CA PHE A 164 -17.58 -21.12 -13.27
C PHE A 164 -18.69 -22.07 -12.82
N GLU A 165 -18.69 -23.32 -13.31
CA GLU A 165 -19.65 -24.35 -12.89
C GLU A 165 -19.64 -24.53 -11.36
N ARG A 166 -18.45 -24.55 -10.75
CA ARG A 166 -18.32 -24.72 -9.30
C ARG A 166 -18.72 -23.47 -8.51
N LEU A 167 -18.46 -22.29 -9.07
CA LEU A 167 -18.81 -21.01 -8.44
C LEU A 167 -20.33 -20.86 -8.35
N ASN A 168 -21.01 -21.05 -9.48
CA ASN A 168 -22.47 -20.92 -9.54
C ASN A 168 -23.17 -22.01 -8.74
N PHE A 169 -22.64 -23.23 -8.72
CA PHE A 169 -23.12 -24.25 -7.80
C PHE A 169 -23.03 -23.76 -6.35
N ALA A 170 -21.89 -23.20 -5.94
CA ALA A 170 -21.72 -22.63 -4.60
C ALA A 170 -22.77 -21.56 -4.27
N LYS A 171 -22.94 -20.55 -5.13
CA LYS A 171 -23.93 -19.47 -4.94
C LYS A 171 -25.35 -19.98 -4.68
N LYS A 172 -25.71 -21.09 -5.33
CA LYS A 172 -27.08 -21.63 -5.30
C LYS A 172 -27.30 -22.57 -4.12
N VAL A 173 -26.25 -23.15 -3.53
CA VAL A 173 -26.34 -24.05 -2.37
C VAL A 173 -25.92 -23.42 -1.05
N THR A 174 -25.46 -22.16 -1.06
CA THR A 174 -25.18 -21.38 0.14
C THR A 174 -26.19 -20.26 0.33
N ARG A 175 -26.33 -19.78 1.57
CA ARG A 175 -27.02 -18.53 1.92
C ARG A 175 -25.97 -17.44 1.80
N GLU A 176 -26.04 -16.66 0.74
CA GLU A 176 -25.16 -15.50 0.58
C GLU A 176 -25.62 -14.32 1.44
N VAL A 177 -24.63 -13.63 1.99
CA VAL A 177 -24.65 -12.20 2.32
C VAL A 177 -24.68 -11.47 0.97
N ASP A 178 -25.62 -10.52 0.82
CA ASP A 178 -25.84 -9.59 -0.29
C ASP A 178 -25.20 -9.88 -1.68
N VAL A 179 -26.00 -9.85 -2.75
CA VAL A 179 -25.60 -10.15 -4.15
C VAL A 179 -24.47 -9.23 -4.64
N LEU A 180 -24.30 -8.06 -4.03
CA LEU A 180 -23.20 -7.12 -4.29
C LEU A 180 -21.84 -7.55 -3.67
N SER A 181 -21.83 -8.53 -2.77
CA SER A 181 -20.66 -8.89 -1.93
C SER A 181 -19.86 -10.11 -2.39
N PHE A 182 -20.33 -10.86 -3.41
CA PHE A 182 -19.60 -12.04 -3.92
C PHE A 182 -18.34 -11.73 -4.72
N GLN A 183 -18.00 -10.45 -4.82
CA GLN A 183 -16.69 -9.96 -5.20
C GLN A 183 -15.60 -10.44 -4.23
N ASN A 184 -15.94 -10.61 -2.96
CA ASN A 184 -15.02 -10.98 -1.89
C ASN A 184 -14.88 -12.51 -1.73
N HIS A 185 -13.66 -13.04 -1.85
CA HIS A 185 -13.37 -14.45 -1.57
C HIS A 185 -13.06 -14.67 -0.09
N HIS A 186 -13.78 -15.58 0.56
CA HIS A 186 -13.48 -16.03 1.93
C HIS A 186 -12.43 -17.13 1.90
N ASN A 187 -11.34 -16.93 2.62
CA ASN A 187 -10.21 -17.86 2.68
C ASN A 187 -9.94 -18.28 4.10
N ILE A 188 -9.31 -19.45 4.21
CA ILE A 188 -8.89 -20.06 5.47
C ILE A 188 -7.42 -20.40 5.40
N VAL A 189 -6.74 -20.33 6.53
CA VAL A 189 -5.39 -20.86 6.73
C VAL A 189 -5.47 -22.00 7.74
N LYS A 190 -4.90 -23.14 7.37
CA LYS A 190 -4.80 -24.34 8.22
C LYS A 190 -3.34 -24.67 8.46
N GLU A 191 -3.01 -25.08 9.67
CA GLU A 191 -1.71 -25.66 9.97
C GLU A 191 -1.77 -27.18 9.87
N LEU A 192 -0.82 -27.74 9.13
CA LEU A 192 -0.57 -29.17 9.03
C LEU A 192 0.80 -29.46 9.61
N ARG A 193 0.85 -30.36 10.62
CA ARG A 193 2.11 -30.84 11.19
C ARG A 193 2.51 -32.12 10.49
N LEU A 194 3.67 -32.11 9.84
CA LEU A 194 4.27 -33.31 9.23
C LEU A 194 5.35 -33.85 10.16
N GLN A 195 5.15 -35.04 10.72
CA GLN A 195 6.11 -35.68 11.62
C GLN A 195 6.75 -36.90 10.96
N ASN A 196 8.08 -36.90 10.86
CA ASN A 196 8.85 -38.04 10.41
C ASN A 196 9.00 -39.06 11.54
N ARG A 197 8.39 -40.24 11.40
CA ARG A 197 8.37 -41.27 12.44
C ARG A 197 9.75 -41.78 12.82
N ARG A 198 10.72 -41.77 11.88
CA ARG A 198 12.07 -42.29 12.11
C ARG A 198 12.97 -41.30 12.85
N THR A 199 12.95 -40.04 12.42
CA THR A 199 13.82 -39.00 12.98
C THR A 199 13.18 -38.28 14.17
N ARG A 200 11.88 -38.47 14.39
CA ARG A 200 11.06 -37.73 15.35
C ARG A 200 11.03 -36.21 15.11
N LYS A 201 11.57 -35.75 13.97
CA LYS A 201 11.49 -34.35 13.55
C LYS A 201 10.12 -34.05 12.97
N ALA A 202 9.63 -32.85 13.24
CA ALA A 202 8.38 -32.36 12.67
C ALA A 202 8.58 -31.04 11.93
N MET A 203 7.79 -30.79 10.89
CA MET A 203 7.69 -29.48 10.26
C MET A 203 6.25 -28.99 10.25
N ARG A 204 6.09 -27.67 10.27
CA ARG A 204 4.79 -26.99 10.24
C ARG A 204 4.57 -26.38 8.87
N ILE A 205 3.43 -26.71 8.26
CA ILE A 205 3.01 -26.17 6.97
C ILE A 205 1.70 -25.42 7.17
N PHE A 206 1.68 -24.13 6.84
CA PHE A 206 0.51 -23.29 6.80
C PHE A 206 -0.04 -23.25 5.37
N ILE A 207 -1.26 -23.74 5.23
CA ILE A 207 -1.90 -24.01 3.96
C ILE A 207 -3.09 -23.08 3.84
N SER A 208 -3.02 -22.15 2.89
CA SER A 208 -4.16 -21.31 2.54
C SER A 208 -5.07 -21.99 1.52
N SER A 209 -6.38 -21.80 1.65
CA SER A 209 -7.40 -22.33 0.76
C SER A 209 -8.66 -21.45 0.72
N VAL A 210 -9.32 -21.40 -0.44
CA VAL A 210 -10.63 -20.75 -0.60
C VAL A 210 -11.72 -21.60 0.07
N ALA A 211 -12.42 -21.03 1.05
CA ALA A 211 -13.55 -21.67 1.72
C ALA A 211 -14.87 -21.25 1.05
N ARG A 212 -15.41 -22.10 0.18
CA ARG A 212 -16.63 -21.81 -0.59
C ARG A 212 -17.92 -21.99 0.19
N ALA A 213 -17.89 -22.74 1.28
CA ALA A 213 -19.03 -22.94 2.16
C ALA A 213 -18.60 -23.30 3.58
N PHE A 214 -19.44 -22.93 4.54
CA PHE A 214 -19.36 -23.32 5.94
C PHE A 214 -20.66 -24.01 6.35
N ASP A 215 -20.57 -25.10 7.11
CA ASP A 215 -21.75 -25.75 7.67
C ASP A 215 -22.33 -24.96 8.86
N ASN A 216 -23.46 -25.41 9.39
CA ASN A 216 -24.12 -24.77 10.55
C ASN A 216 -23.26 -24.77 11.84
N LYS A 217 -22.16 -25.53 11.89
CA LYS A 217 -21.19 -25.55 12.98
C LYS A 217 -19.95 -24.70 12.69
N GLY A 218 -19.94 -23.97 11.56
CA GLY A 218 -18.82 -23.13 11.13
C GLY A 218 -17.63 -23.92 10.60
N ARG A 219 -17.81 -25.20 10.24
CA ARG A 219 -16.77 -26.04 9.64
C ARG A 219 -16.77 -25.87 8.12
N VAL A 220 -15.59 -25.90 7.52
CA VAL A 220 -15.44 -25.74 6.07
C VAL A 220 -16.02 -26.96 5.35
N VAL A 221 -16.77 -26.70 4.28
CA VAL A 221 -17.34 -27.72 3.40
C VAL A 221 -16.79 -27.52 1.99
N GLU A 222 -16.32 -28.60 1.38
CA GLU A 222 -15.87 -28.56 -0.02
C GLU A 222 -17.05 -28.73 -0.98
N LEU A 223 -17.13 -27.86 -1.98
CA LEU A 223 -18.19 -27.91 -2.99
C LEU A 223 -17.67 -28.39 -4.34
N LYS A 224 -18.37 -29.36 -4.94
CA LYS A 224 -18.00 -29.96 -6.23
C LYS A 224 -19.21 -30.11 -7.15
N THR A 225 -18.93 -30.28 -8.44
CA THR A 225 -19.91 -30.74 -9.43
C THR A 225 -19.33 -31.94 -10.15
N VAL A 226 -20.19 -32.89 -10.53
CA VAL A 226 -19.78 -34.11 -11.24
C VAL A 226 -20.83 -34.51 -12.25
N GLY A 227 -20.42 -35.11 -13.37
CA GLY A 227 -21.36 -35.59 -14.39
C GLY A 227 -22.22 -36.76 -13.90
N MET A 228 -23.33 -37.02 -14.61
CA MET A 228 -24.27 -38.11 -14.32
C MET A 228 -23.67 -39.53 -14.28
N SER A 229 -22.44 -39.74 -14.73
CA SER A 229 -21.76 -41.04 -14.65
C SER A 229 -21.58 -41.54 -13.21
N VAL A 230 -21.79 -40.67 -12.21
CA VAL A 230 -21.67 -40.97 -10.77
C VAL A 230 -23.06 -41.13 -10.11
N ALA A 231 -24.14 -41.18 -10.90
CA ALA A 231 -25.50 -41.25 -10.40
C ALA A 231 -25.70 -42.40 -9.38
N GLY A 232 -26.17 -42.02 -8.19
CA GLY A 232 -26.65 -42.92 -7.15
C GLY A 232 -25.60 -43.52 -6.20
N LYS A 233 -24.29 -43.42 -6.49
CA LYS A 233 -23.22 -43.98 -5.63
C LYS A 233 -21.89 -43.24 -5.81
N LEU A 234 -21.32 -42.71 -4.72
CA LEU A 234 -19.97 -42.12 -4.68
C LEU A 234 -18.91 -43.08 -5.24
N GLN A 235 -19.13 -44.39 -5.11
CA GLN A 235 -18.21 -45.42 -5.59
C GLN A 235 -18.05 -45.48 -7.11
N ASN A 236 -18.90 -44.79 -7.86
CA ASN A 236 -18.77 -44.69 -9.32
C ASN A 236 -17.81 -43.56 -9.74
N LEU A 237 -17.28 -42.77 -8.79
CA LEU A 237 -16.33 -41.70 -9.09
C LEU A 237 -15.00 -42.31 -9.55
N PRO A 238 -14.38 -41.85 -10.65
CA PRO A 238 -13.06 -42.33 -11.07
C PRO A 238 -12.02 -42.12 -9.97
N GLY A 239 -11.16 -43.12 -9.70
CA GLY A 239 -10.19 -43.08 -8.60
C GLY A 239 -9.31 -41.83 -8.57
N HIS A 240 -8.81 -41.36 -9.70
CA HIS A 240 -8.03 -40.11 -9.76
C HIS A 240 -8.84 -38.87 -9.34
N LYS A 241 -10.15 -38.82 -9.64
CA LYS A 241 -11.03 -37.73 -9.20
C LYS A 241 -11.32 -37.83 -7.70
N ALA A 242 -11.54 -39.04 -7.21
CA ALA A 242 -11.73 -39.30 -5.77
C ALA A 242 -10.50 -38.87 -4.95
N ARG A 243 -9.29 -39.23 -5.39
CA ARG A 243 -8.02 -38.77 -4.79
C ARG A 243 -7.91 -37.24 -4.78
N ASN A 244 -8.24 -36.59 -5.89
CA ASN A 244 -8.21 -35.12 -5.99
C ASN A 244 -9.21 -34.43 -5.05
N TRP A 245 -10.41 -35.01 -4.90
CA TRP A 245 -11.44 -34.51 -3.99
C TRP A 245 -11.00 -34.66 -2.54
N TRP A 246 -10.52 -35.85 -2.17
CA TRP A 246 -9.98 -36.15 -0.85
C TRP A 246 -8.84 -35.18 -0.47
N LEU A 247 -7.83 -35.03 -1.34
CA LEU A 247 -6.67 -34.19 -1.04
C LEU A 247 -7.07 -32.72 -0.87
N ARG A 248 -7.92 -32.17 -1.74
CA ARG A 248 -8.35 -30.77 -1.64
C ARG A 248 -9.15 -30.48 -0.37
N ALA A 249 -9.99 -31.43 0.05
CA ALA A 249 -10.77 -31.31 1.27
C ALA A 249 -9.87 -31.39 2.51
N LEU A 250 -8.96 -32.36 2.56
CA LEU A 250 -7.96 -32.50 3.63
C LEU A 250 -7.14 -31.22 3.80
N LEU A 251 -6.59 -30.67 2.72
CA LEU A 251 -5.77 -29.45 2.74
C LEU A 251 -6.57 -28.18 3.11
N SER A 252 -7.90 -28.21 2.99
CA SER A 252 -8.79 -27.13 3.41
C SER A 252 -9.36 -27.38 4.82
N GLY A 253 -9.01 -28.49 5.47
CA GLY A 253 -9.59 -28.90 6.75
C GLY A 253 -11.10 -29.16 6.67
N ALA A 254 -11.60 -29.60 5.52
CA ALA A 254 -12.98 -30.01 5.32
C ALA A 254 -13.09 -31.52 5.45
N ASP A 255 -14.00 -32.00 6.32
CA ASP A 255 -14.30 -33.43 6.48
C ASP A 255 -15.46 -33.89 5.60
N ARG A 256 -16.18 -32.94 4.98
CA ARG A 256 -17.38 -33.16 4.18
C ARG A 256 -17.26 -32.47 2.83
N ILE A 257 -17.68 -33.18 1.79
CA ILE A 257 -17.79 -32.69 0.41
C ILE A 257 -19.26 -32.73 0.00
N VAL A 258 -19.81 -31.61 -0.44
CA VAL A 258 -21.15 -31.53 -1.04
C VAL A 258 -21.01 -31.39 -2.54
N TYR A 259 -21.70 -32.24 -3.30
CA TYR A 259 -21.56 -32.28 -4.75
C TYR A 259 -22.90 -32.34 -5.49
N GLY A 260 -23.00 -31.56 -6.54
CA GLY A 260 -24.13 -31.56 -7.47
C GLY A 260 -23.91 -32.52 -8.63
N MET A 261 -24.92 -33.35 -8.94
CA MET A 261 -24.92 -34.20 -10.13
C MET A 261 -25.44 -33.41 -11.33
N ARG A 262 -24.54 -33.18 -12.27
CA ARG A 262 -24.73 -32.33 -13.46
C ARG A 262 -25.07 -33.19 -14.68
N ARG A 263 -26.16 -32.83 -15.34
CA ARG A 263 -26.58 -33.33 -16.66
C ARG A 263 -25.75 -32.71 -17.80
N ASN A 264 -25.88 -33.26 -18.99
CA ASN A 264 -25.17 -32.77 -20.19
C ASN A 264 -25.58 -31.34 -20.60
N ASP A 265 -26.78 -30.91 -20.20
CA ASP A 265 -27.33 -29.55 -20.38
C ASP A 265 -26.85 -28.55 -19.30
N PHE A 266 -25.89 -28.96 -18.45
CA PHE A 266 -25.35 -28.18 -17.33
C PHE A 266 -26.31 -27.93 -16.17
N LEU A 267 -27.46 -28.60 -16.14
CA LEU A 267 -28.36 -28.57 -14.99
C LEU A 267 -27.88 -29.57 -13.93
N VAL A 268 -27.72 -29.08 -12.70
CA VAL A 268 -27.63 -29.94 -11.51
C VAL A 268 -29.04 -30.31 -11.10
N ASN A 269 -29.35 -31.61 -11.10
CA ASN A 269 -30.68 -32.15 -10.78
C ASN A 269 -30.77 -32.82 -9.42
N GLU A 270 -29.63 -33.19 -8.84
CA GLU A 270 -29.53 -33.83 -7.53
C GLU A 270 -28.30 -33.30 -6.78
N VAL A 271 -28.41 -33.18 -5.47
CA VAL A 271 -27.31 -32.74 -4.60
C VAL A 271 -27.10 -33.77 -3.51
N HIS A 272 -25.86 -34.21 -3.35
CA HIS A 272 -25.44 -35.25 -2.40
C HIS A 272 -24.25 -34.77 -1.58
N ASP A 273 -23.93 -35.49 -0.52
CA ASP A 273 -22.71 -35.31 0.24
C ASP A 273 -21.91 -36.61 0.37
N ALA A 274 -20.66 -36.45 0.77
CA ALA A 274 -19.71 -37.52 1.03
C ALA A 274 -18.71 -37.07 2.08
N TYR A 275 -18.31 -37.99 2.95
CA TYR A 275 -17.28 -37.78 3.95
C TYR A 275 -15.92 -38.30 3.47
N LEU A 276 -14.84 -37.78 4.07
CA LEU A 276 -13.48 -38.09 3.63
C LEU A 276 -13.08 -39.55 3.86
N ASP A 277 -13.62 -40.18 4.89
CA ASP A 277 -13.45 -41.60 5.20
C ASP A 277 -14.09 -42.51 4.13
N GLU A 278 -15.18 -42.09 3.51
CA GLU A 278 -15.78 -42.78 2.36
C GLU A 278 -14.88 -42.76 1.11
N LEU A 279 -13.98 -41.78 1.00
CA LEU A 279 -13.01 -41.66 -0.10
C LEU A 279 -11.70 -42.41 0.19
N THR A 280 -11.42 -42.79 1.44
CA THR A 280 -10.23 -43.58 1.81
C THR A 280 -10.54 -45.05 2.07
N SER A 281 -11.82 -45.39 2.21
CA SER A 281 -12.31 -46.76 2.41
C SER A 281 -12.84 -47.40 1.12
N GLY A 282 -13.15 -48.70 1.18
CA GLY A 282 -13.62 -49.47 0.02
C GLY A 282 -12.60 -49.50 -1.12
N HIS A 283 -13.06 -49.45 -2.37
CA HIS A 283 -12.21 -49.60 -3.57
C HIS A 283 -11.23 -48.45 -3.88
N PHE A 284 -11.26 -47.33 -3.15
CA PHE A 284 -10.41 -46.16 -3.43
C PHE A 284 -9.02 -46.24 -2.79
N HIS A 285 -8.88 -46.87 -1.62
CA HIS A 285 -7.62 -47.15 -0.90
C HIS A 285 -6.52 -46.06 -1.02
N PHE A 286 -6.85 -44.80 -0.71
CA PHE A 286 -5.87 -43.71 -0.68
C PHE A 286 -5.31 -43.53 0.74
N ASP A 287 -3.98 -43.48 0.85
CA ASP A 287 -3.30 -42.92 2.02
C ASP A 287 -2.40 -41.74 1.62
N GLY A 288 -2.24 -40.80 2.54
CA GLY A 288 -1.37 -39.64 2.36
C GLY A 288 0.09 -39.93 2.65
N THR A 289 0.43 -41.12 3.17
CA THR A 289 1.74 -41.43 3.73
C THR A 289 2.83 -41.24 2.68
N ALA A 290 2.67 -41.84 1.51
CA ALA A 290 3.67 -41.70 0.44
C ALA A 290 3.79 -40.24 -0.04
N LEU A 291 2.68 -39.49 -0.10
CA LEU A 291 2.65 -38.08 -0.50
C LEU A 291 3.41 -37.21 0.50
N PHE A 292 3.03 -37.27 1.77
CA PHE A 292 3.59 -36.41 2.81
C PHE A 292 5.02 -36.77 3.17
N SER A 293 5.41 -38.04 3.06
CA SER A 293 6.83 -38.45 3.13
C SER A 293 7.69 -37.75 2.09
N PHE A 294 7.17 -37.62 0.88
CA PHE A 294 7.88 -36.92 -0.19
C PHE A 294 7.88 -35.40 0.02
N VAL A 295 6.73 -34.81 0.40
CA VAL A 295 6.64 -33.37 0.70
C VAL A 295 7.63 -32.99 1.82
N TYR A 296 7.69 -33.77 2.90
CA TYR A 296 8.63 -33.57 3.99
C TYR A 296 10.07 -33.53 3.48
N ASN A 297 10.50 -34.56 2.75
CA ASN A 297 11.88 -34.63 2.26
C ASN A 297 12.21 -33.53 1.25
N LEU A 298 11.25 -33.17 0.40
CA LEU A 298 11.41 -32.07 -0.54
C LEU A 298 11.60 -30.74 0.21
N PHE A 299 10.74 -30.46 1.19
CA PHE A 299 10.77 -29.20 1.93
C PHE A 299 11.97 -29.12 2.86
N GLU A 300 12.43 -30.24 3.41
CA GLU A 300 13.70 -30.32 4.15
C GLU A 300 14.88 -29.97 3.23
N LYS A 301 14.91 -30.50 1.99
CA LYS A 301 15.94 -30.12 1.01
C LYS A 301 15.87 -28.64 0.64
N VAL A 302 14.66 -28.09 0.47
CA VAL A 302 14.45 -26.65 0.20
C VAL A 302 14.98 -25.80 1.34
N HIS A 303 14.64 -26.14 2.59
CA HIS A 303 15.15 -25.45 3.78
C HIS A 303 16.68 -25.47 3.84
N ASN A 304 17.29 -26.64 3.67
CA ASN A 304 18.74 -26.78 3.69
C ASN A 304 19.40 -25.98 2.56
N PHE A 305 18.84 -26.02 1.35
CA PHE A 305 19.34 -25.28 0.20
C PHE A 305 19.30 -23.76 0.44
N LEU A 306 18.15 -23.24 0.88
CA LEU A 306 17.96 -21.81 1.18
C LEU A 306 18.77 -21.32 2.40
N ALA A 307 19.25 -22.23 3.25
CA ALA A 307 20.16 -21.89 4.34
C ALA A 307 21.60 -21.64 3.89
N HIS A 308 22.00 -22.15 2.72
CA HIS A 308 23.39 -22.10 2.26
C HIS A 308 23.58 -21.30 0.96
N GLU A 309 22.61 -21.35 0.03
CA GLU A 309 22.78 -20.84 -1.34
C GLU A 309 21.95 -19.59 -1.66
N GLY A 310 21.25 -19.01 -0.66
CA GLY A 310 20.55 -17.73 -0.75
C GLY A 310 19.05 -17.80 -0.45
N ASP A 311 18.36 -16.67 -0.57
CA ASP A 311 16.96 -16.50 -0.12
C ASP A 311 15.90 -17.06 -1.08
N MET A 312 16.28 -17.66 -2.21
CA MET A 312 15.32 -18.15 -3.21
C MET A 312 15.81 -19.36 -4.02
N CYS A 313 14.91 -20.31 -4.30
CA CYS A 313 15.17 -21.45 -5.18
C CYS A 313 13.97 -21.83 -6.05
N LEU A 314 14.25 -22.51 -7.16
CA LEU A 314 13.28 -23.13 -8.06
C LEU A 314 13.22 -24.63 -7.80
N ILE A 315 12.02 -25.18 -7.82
CA ILE A 315 11.76 -26.62 -7.75
C ILE A 315 11.11 -27.03 -9.06
N THR A 316 11.78 -27.86 -9.86
CA THR A 316 11.22 -28.38 -11.12
C THR A 316 11.08 -29.88 -11.06
N SER A 317 10.13 -30.44 -11.81
CA SER A 317 9.99 -31.88 -11.93
C SER A 317 10.24 -32.37 -13.35
N ASP A 318 11.12 -33.36 -13.52
CA ASP A 318 11.28 -34.10 -14.77
C ASP A 318 10.97 -35.59 -14.53
N ARG A 319 10.00 -36.13 -15.28
CA ARG A 319 9.63 -37.56 -15.29
C ARG A 319 9.66 -38.25 -13.90
N HIS A 320 9.06 -37.59 -12.90
CA HIS A 320 8.89 -38.00 -11.49
C HIS A 320 10.01 -37.62 -10.50
N GLU A 321 11.16 -37.12 -10.95
CA GLU A 321 12.20 -36.59 -10.07
C GLU A 321 12.02 -35.09 -9.90
N MET A 322 12.30 -34.58 -8.69
CA MET A 322 12.31 -33.14 -8.41
C MET A 322 13.72 -32.64 -8.15
N SER A 323 14.11 -31.61 -8.88
CA SER A 323 15.38 -30.91 -8.73
C SER A 323 15.16 -29.55 -8.08
N ILE A 324 16.16 -29.12 -7.30
CA ILE A 324 16.21 -27.79 -6.69
C ILE A 324 17.41 -27.07 -7.30
N THR A 325 17.17 -25.88 -7.81
CA THR A 325 18.23 -25.03 -8.38
C THR A 325 18.12 -23.62 -7.82
N GLN A 326 19.24 -22.91 -7.72
CA GLN A 326 19.22 -21.50 -7.34
C GLN A 326 18.35 -20.72 -8.33
N ALA A 327 17.48 -19.85 -7.82
CA ALA A 327 16.66 -19.01 -8.69
C ALA A 327 17.52 -17.87 -9.25
N THR A 328 17.62 -17.78 -10.58
CA THR A 328 18.29 -16.66 -11.27
C THR A 328 17.30 -15.57 -11.63
N ALA A 329 17.79 -14.36 -11.97
CA ALA A 329 16.95 -13.28 -12.50
C ALA A 329 16.13 -13.71 -13.74
N GLU A 330 16.68 -14.59 -14.57
CA GLU A 330 15.97 -15.16 -15.73
C GLU A 330 14.84 -16.13 -15.31
N THR A 331 15.08 -16.92 -14.26
CA THR A 331 14.08 -17.83 -13.68
C THR A 331 12.92 -17.05 -13.04
N LEU A 332 13.23 -15.93 -12.40
CA LEU A 332 12.28 -14.98 -11.82
C LEU A 332 11.31 -14.40 -12.85
N ASN A 333 11.76 -14.12 -14.09
CA ASN A 333 10.89 -13.62 -15.16
C ASN A 333 9.85 -14.65 -15.68
N ARG A 334 10.10 -15.94 -15.46
CA ARG A 334 9.23 -17.04 -15.93
C ARG A 334 8.27 -17.55 -14.86
N SER A 335 8.58 -17.32 -13.59
CA SER A 335 7.80 -17.69 -12.40
C SER A 335 6.44 -16.96 -12.33
N PRO A 336 5.38 -17.57 -11.76
CA PRO A 336 4.05 -16.95 -11.61
C PRO A 336 4.04 -15.86 -10.53
N PHE A 337 5.06 -15.85 -9.64
CA PHE A 337 5.30 -14.70 -8.75
C PHE A 337 5.49 -13.45 -9.61
N CYS A 338 5.95 -13.62 -10.85
CA CYS A 338 6.12 -12.58 -11.86
C CYS A 338 4.90 -12.30 -12.73
N ALA A 339 3.79 -13.06 -12.64
CA ALA A 339 2.54 -12.54 -13.18
C ALA A 339 2.01 -11.34 -12.36
N MET A 340 2.49 -11.18 -11.11
CA MET A 340 2.37 -9.94 -10.32
C MET A 340 3.65 -9.09 -10.26
N LEU A 341 4.86 -9.67 -10.43
CA LEU A 341 6.09 -8.89 -10.68
C LEU A 341 6.27 -8.42 -12.14
N ARG A 342 5.29 -8.60 -13.04
CA ARG A 342 5.21 -7.90 -14.35
C ARG A 342 4.88 -6.40 -14.21
N LEU A 343 4.74 -5.93 -12.97
CA LEU A 343 4.90 -4.53 -12.59
C LEU A 343 6.34 -4.14 -12.26
N VAL A 344 7.36 -5.00 -12.44
CA VAL A 344 8.79 -4.65 -12.30
C VAL A 344 9.66 -5.40 -13.33
N PRO A 345 10.18 -4.73 -14.39
CA PRO A 345 10.97 -5.42 -15.41
C PRO A 345 12.40 -5.72 -14.92
N PHE A 346 12.89 -6.91 -15.28
CA PHE A 346 14.32 -7.25 -15.24
C PHE A 346 14.72 -8.08 -16.47
N LEU A 347 14.89 -7.44 -17.62
CA LEU A 347 15.84 -7.90 -18.64
C LEU A 347 16.18 -6.74 -19.58
N LEU A 348 17.19 -5.97 -19.18
CA LEU A 348 18.09 -5.28 -20.11
C LEU A 348 19.52 -5.56 -19.63
N LEU A 349 20.07 -6.71 -20.03
CA LEU A 349 21.49 -6.74 -20.39
C LEU A 349 21.58 -6.28 -21.84
N ALA A 350 21.35 -4.99 -22.03
CA ALA A 350 21.85 -4.23 -23.17
C ALA A 350 22.20 -2.84 -22.61
N HIS A 351 23.46 -2.69 -22.19
CA HIS A 351 24.12 -1.41 -21.90
C HIS A 351 23.22 -0.30 -21.31
N GLY A 352 22.59 -0.56 -20.16
CA GLY A 352 22.14 0.53 -19.31
C GLY A 352 23.40 1.22 -18.80
N ALA A 353 23.76 2.37 -19.36
CA ALA A 353 24.80 3.21 -18.81
C ALA A 353 24.49 3.37 -17.31
N MET A 354 25.37 2.84 -16.43
CA MET A 354 25.32 3.24 -15.03
C MET A 354 25.42 4.76 -15.05
N VAL A 355 24.32 5.43 -14.71
CA VAL A 355 24.29 6.88 -14.57
C VAL A 355 25.39 7.22 -13.57
N PRO A 356 26.49 7.86 -14.00
CA PRO A 356 27.64 8.07 -13.13
C PRO A 356 27.21 8.87 -11.90
N PRO A 357 27.86 8.64 -10.75
CA PRO A 357 27.55 9.39 -9.54
C PRO A 357 27.68 10.89 -9.79
N VAL A 358 26.66 11.64 -9.41
CA VAL A 358 26.64 13.09 -9.55
C VAL A 358 27.50 13.68 -8.44
N ARG A 359 28.57 14.37 -8.83
CA ARG A 359 29.52 14.97 -7.89
C ARG A 359 29.71 16.45 -8.10
N ASN A 360 29.87 17.17 -7.00
CA ASN A 360 30.38 18.53 -6.95
C ASN A 360 31.59 18.54 -6.01
N GLY A 361 32.79 18.51 -6.58
CA GLY A 361 34.02 18.24 -5.82
C GLY A 361 33.95 16.88 -5.12
N GLU A 362 34.09 16.88 -3.80
CA GLU A 362 34.01 15.68 -2.96
C GLU A 362 32.57 15.27 -2.63
N MET A 363 31.59 16.14 -2.88
CA MET A 363 30.18 15.91 -2.53
C MET A 363 29.50 15.07 -3.60
N GLU A 364 28.81 14.00 -3.21
CA GLU A 364 28.04 13.13 -4.12
C GLU A 364 26.55 13.12 -3.76
N LEU A 365 25.68 13.41 -4.73
CA LEU A 365 24.22 13.44 -4.55
C LEU A 365 23.67 12.02 -4.40
N LYS A 366 22.79 11.80 -3.42
CA LYS A 366 22.30 10.46 -3.06
C LYS A 366 20.78 10.32 -3.07
N LEU A 367 20.02 11.37 -2.75
CA LEU A 367 18.56 11.36 -2.70
C LEU A 367 18.04 12.81 -2.79
N VAL A 368 16.92 13.00 -3.48
CA VAL A 368 16.24 14.29 -3.61
C VAL A 368 14.80 14.13 -3.11
N HIS A 369 14.37 15.03 -2.24
CA HIS A 369 12.97 15.22 -1.91
C HIS A 369 12.52 16.56 -2.47
N ILE A 370 11.38 16.59 -3.14
CA ILE A 370 10.81 17.85 -3.63
C ILE A 370 9.35 17.97 -3.25
N VAL A 371 8.99 19.13 -2.71
CA VAL A 371 7.63 19.49 -2.30
C VAL A 371 7.20 20.66 -3.17
N TRP A 372 6.06 20.56 -3.83
CA TRP A 372 5.54 21.67 -4.64
C TRP A 372 4.07 21.95 -4.39
N ARG A 373 3.70 23.22 -4.56
CA ARG A 373 2.32 23.68 -4.67
C ARG A 373 1.78 23.30 -6.06
N HIS A 374 0.49 23.01 -6.14
CA HIS A 374 -0.20 22.90 -7.42
C HIS A 374 -0.08 24.18 -8.28
N GLY A 375 -0.46 24.06 -9.55
CA GLY A 375 -0.51 25.19 -10.47
C GLY A 375 -1.74 26.06 -10.24
N ASP A 376 -1.87 27.07 -11.09
CA ASP A 376 -3.02 27.96 -11.14
C ASP A 376 -4.37 27.21 -11.20
N ARG A 377 -5.36 27.73 -10.48
CA ARG A 377 -6.68 27.11 -10.25
C ARG A 377 -7.79 28.15 -10.16
N SER A 378 -9.04 27.70 -10.21
CA SER A 378 -10.19 28.48 -9.74
C SER A 378 -10.18 28.64 -8.22
N PRO A 379 -10.91 29.62 -7.65
CA PRO A 379 -11.07 29.76 -6.20
C PRO A 379 -11.64 28.48 -5.58
N THR A 380 -11.35 28.19 -4.32
CA THR A 380 -11.98 27.05 -3.63
C THR A 380 -13.36 27.38 -3.07
N THR A 381 -13.61 28.67 -2.85
CA THR A 381 -14.88 29.30 -2.48
C THR A 381 -14.71 30.82 -2.63
N THR A 382 -15.75 31.60 -2.38
CA THR A 382 -15.71 33.08 -2.34
C THR A 382 -16.72 33.61 -1.32
N PHE A 383 -16.80 34.94 -1.16
CA PHE A 383 -17.80 35.59 -0.32
C PHE A 383 -19.16 35.69 -1.01
N ASP A 384 -20.25 35.73 -0.24
CA ASP A 384 -21.61 35.55 -0.75
C ASP A 384 -22.02 36.58 -1.81
N SER A 385 -21.54 37.82 -1.66
CA SER A 385 -21.86 38.92 -2.58
C SER A 385 -20.93 39.02 -3.78
N ASP A 386 -19.98 38.09 -3.94
CA ASP A 386 -19.02 38.13 -5.04
C ASP A 386 -19.73 37.92 -6.38
N PRO A 387 -19.55 38.81 -7.38
CA PRO A 387 -20.08 38.61 -8.73
C PRO A 387 -19.48 37.43 -9.51
N PHE A 388 -18.39 36.80 -9.05
CA PHE A 388 -17.72 35.68 -9.72
C PHE A 388 -17.91 34.34 -8.99
N GLN A 389 -19.18 33.94 -8.86
CA GLN A 389 -19.59 32.66 -8.28
C GLN A 389 -19.12 31.45 -9.12
N GLU A 390 -19.43 30.24 -8.64
CA GLU A 390 -18.91 28.97 -9.16
C GLU A 390 -19.05 28.81 -10.68
N ASP A 391 -20.17 29.29 -11.23
CA ASP A 391 -20.52 29.21 -12.64
C ASP A 391 -19.64 30.08 -13.56
N ALA A 392 -18.94 31.08 -13.01
CA ALA A 392 -17.94 31.84 -13.74
C ALA A 392 -16.73 30.97 -14.15
N TRP A 393 -16.43 29.94 -13.35
CA TRP A 393 -15.22 29.13 -13.49
C TRP A 393 -15.50 27.87 -14.32
N THR A 394 -15.23 27.93 -15.62
CA THR A 394 -15.64 26.88 -16.58
C THR A 394 -14.52 25.93 -17.01
N PHE A 395 -13.27 26.21 -16.65
CA PHE A 395 -12.12 25.36 -16.99
C PHE A 395 -11.93 24.21 -16.01
N GLY A 396 -11.07 23.24 -16.36
CA GLY A 396 -10.69 22.15 -15.45
C GLY A 396 -11.83 21.17 -15.12
N GLY A 397 -12.91 21.17 -15.92
CA GLY A 397 -14.15 20.44 -15.63
C GLY A 397 -15.26 21.31 -15.04
N GLY A 398 -14.96 22.58 -14.74
CA GLY A 398 -15.88 23.55 -14.17
C GLY A 398 -15.91 23.54 -12.64
N GLY A 399 -16.22 24.69 -12.06
CA GLY A 399 -16.47 24.88 -10.63
C GLY A 399 -15.23 25.20 -9.79
N TRP A 400 -15.41 25.08 -8.48
CA TRP A 400 -14.41 25.49 -7.50
C TRP A 400 -13.19 24.56 -7.41
N GLY A 401 -12.03 25.15 -7.12
CA GLY A 401 -10.78 24.48 -6.77
C GLY A 401 -10.17 23.62 -7.88
N GLN A 402 -10.60 23.80 -9.14
CA GLN A 402 -10.14 23.02 -10.28
C GLN A 402 -8.88 23.64 -10.89
N LEU A 403 -7.95 22.79 -11.32
CA LEU A 403 -6.72 23.24 -11.98
C LEU A 403 -7.04 23.83 -13.36
N SER A 404 -6.45 24.98 -13.66
CA SER A 404 -6.61 25.61 -14.97
C SER A 404 -5.62 25.01 -16.00
N PRO A 405 -5.86 25.24 -17.31
CA PRO A 405 -4.86 24.97 -18.34
C PRO A 405 -3.55 25.73 -18.12
N MET A 406 -3.60 26.93 -17.52
CA MET A 406 -2.40 27.68 -17.10
C MET A 406 -1.64 26.88 -16.04
N GLY A 407 -2.32 26.35 -15.03
CA GLY A 407 -1.72 25.52 -13.98
C GLY A 407 -1.09 24.23 -14.51
N MET A 408 -1.73 23.58 -15.49
CA MET A 408 -1.13 22.44 -16.21
C MET A 408 0.17 22.85 -16.92
N SER A 409 0.17 24.00 -17.61
CA SER A 409 1.34 24.53 -18.32
C SER A 409 2.48 24.91 -17.37
N GLN A 410 2.17 25.49 -16.21
CA GLN A 410 3.15 25.80 -15.16
C GLN A 410 3.84 24.53 -14.69
N HIS A 411 3.08 23.46 -14.39
CA HIS A 411 3.67 22.19 -13.97
C HIS A 411 4.42 21.46 -15.09
N LEU A 412 3.95 21.53 -16.33
CA LEU A 412 4.71 21.05 -17.48
C LEU A 412 6.09 21.73 -17.56
N THR A 413 6.11 23.04 -17.34
CA THR A 413 7.35 23.84 -17.35
C THR A 413 8.27 23.45 -16.19
N LEU A 414 7.75 23.39 -14.96
CA LEU A 414 8.51 22.92 -13.80
C LEU A 414 9.06 21.50 -14.02
N GLY A 415 8.26 20.59 -14.58
CA GLY A 415 8.70 19.23 -14.93
C GLY A 415 9.86 19.20 -15.92
N LYS A 416 9.84 20.07 -16.93
CA LYS A 416 10.97 20.23 -17.87
C LYS A 416 12.21 20.76 -17.17
N MET A 417 12.06 21.75 -16.29
CA MET A 417 13.18 22.26 -15.50
C MET A 417 13.77 21.21 -14.55
N LEU A 418 12.94 20.34 -13.98
CA LEU A 418 13.39 19.21 -13.15
C LEU A 418 14.08 18.12 -13.98
N ARG A 419 13.63 17.88 -15.21
CA ARG A 419 14.34 17.01 -16.15
C ARG A 419 15.70 17.60 -16.51
N ASP A 420 15.77 18.88 -16.80
CA ASP A 420 17.03 19.56 -17.03
C ASP A 420 17.88 19.41 -15.77
N ARG A 421 17.39 19.74 -14.58
CA ARG A 421 18.19 19.61 -13.36
C ARG A 421 18.70 18.19 -13.08
N TYR A 422 17.89 17.13 -13.28
CA TYR A 422 18.20 15.79 -12.75
C TYR A 422 18.39 14.68 -13.78
N VAL A 423 18.14 14.89 -15.07
CA VAL A 423 18.15 13.82 -16.10
C VAL A 423 19.08 14.13 -17.28
N ASN A 424 18.97 15.31 -17.89
CA ASN A 424 19.49 15.55 -19.25
C ASN A 424 21.02 15.74 -19.37
N THR A 425 21.77 14.72 -19.78
CA THR A 425 23.26 14.72 -19.87
C THR A 425 23.97 15.93 -20.53
N GLY A 426 23.32 16.68 -21.44
CA GLY A 426 23.94 17.79 -22.19
C GLY A 426 23.67 19.19 -21.62
N ASN A 427 22.52 19.39 -20.96
CA ASN A 427 22.08 20.67 -20.38
C ASN A 427 21.76 20.54 -18.89
N SER A 428 21.97 19.36 -18.29
CA SER A 428 21.61 19.13 -16.89
C SER A 428 22.60 19.69 -15.92
N THR A 429 22.08 20.21 -14.81
CA THR A 429 22.90 20.39 -13.60
C THR A 429 23.42 19.04 -13.12
N TYR A 430 22.58 18.00 -13.13
CA TYR A 430 22.88 16.66 -12.65
C TYR A 430 22.33 15.59 -13.60
N ASN A 431 23.18 14.68 -14.06
CA ASN A 431 22.75 13.42 -14.66
C ASN A 431 22.50 12.42 -13.53
N PHE A 432 21.42 12.61 -12.76
CA PHE A 432 21.18 11.86 -11.52
C PHE A 432 20.19 10.71 -11.71
N LEU A 433 19.13 10.98 -12.46
CA LEU A 433 18.05 10.07 -12.82
C LEU A 433 18.23 9.53 -14.24
N PRO A 434 17.72 8.34 -14.55
CA PRO A 434 17.78 7.78 -15.90
C PRO A 434 17.01 8.63 -16.92
N SER A 435 17.40 8.56 -18.19
CA SER A 435 16.76 9.30 -19.29
C SER A 435 15.29 8.92 -19.53
N VAL A 436 14.95 7.67 -19.20
CA VAL A 436 13.60 7.08 -19.26
C VAL A 436 13.15 6.75 -17.83
N TYR A 437 11.85 6.85 -17.57
CA TYR A 437 11.27 6.58 -16.25
C TYR A 437 11.68 5.20 -15.71
N ASP A 438 12.22 5.17 -14.49
CA ASP A 438 12.49 3.96 -13.73
C ASP A 438 11.85 4.06 -12.35
N GLN A 439 10.82 3.24 -12.12
CA GLN A 439 10.09 3.18 -10.86
C GLN A 439 10.98 2.91 -9.63
N LYS A 440 12.16 2.28 -9.80
CA LYS A 440 13.07 2.01 -8.68
C LYS A 440 13.75 3.28 -8.18
N THR A 441 13.83 4.30 -9.03
CA THR A 441 14.54 5.55 -8.74
C THR A 441 13.62 6.67 -8.29
N MET A 442 12.31 6.55 -8.51
CA MET A 442 11.36 7.64 -8.33
C MET A 442 10.08 7.20 -7.62
N TYR A 443 9.60 8.03 -6.70
CA TYR A 443 8.27 7.93 -6.12
C TYR A 443 7.57 9.30 -6.16
N VAL A 444 6.31 9.32 -6.59
CA VAL A 444 5.49 10.55 -6.65
C VAL A 444 4.26 10.37 -5.78
N ARG A 445 4.13 11.25 -4.78
CA ARG A 445 2.99 11.33 -3.87
C ARG A 445 2.22 12.61 -4.14
N SER A 446 0.90 12.57 -4.02
CA SER A 446 0.04 13.76 -4.06
C SER A 446 -1.06 13.68 -3.01
N THR A 447 -1.56 14.83 -2.56
CA THR A 447 -2.81 14.90 -1.79
C THR A 447 -4.00 14.45 -2.64
N GLY A 448 -5.09 14.01 -1.99
CA GLY A 448 -6.28 13.44 -2.63
C GLY A 448 -7.19 14.45 -3.33
N LEU A 449 -6.65 15.45 -4.03
CA LEU A 449 -7.42 16.48 -4.73
C LEU A 449 -7.09 16.54 -6.23
N ASN A 450 -8.09 16.83 -7.05
CA ASN A 450 -7.93 16.91 -8.51
C ASN A 450 -6.78 17.83 -8.90
N ARG A 451 -6.71 19.03 -8.31
CA ARG A 451 -5.70 20.02 -8.69
C ARG A 451 -4.26 19.59 -8.42
N THR A 452 -4.00 18.82 -7.36
CA THR A 452 -2.67 18.34 -7.01
C THR A 452 -2.30 17.10 -7.80
N LEU A 453 -3.25 16.19 -8.05
CA LEU A 453 -3.07 15.00 -8.91
C LEU A 453 -2.80 15.39 -10.36
N ILE A 454 -3.56 16.34 -10.91
CA ILE A 454 -3.37 16.84 -12.28
C ILE A 454 -2.07 17.62 -12.39
N SER A 455 -1.69 18.39 -11.36
CA SER A 455 -0.39 19.07 -11.29
C SER A 455 0.78 18.09 -11.31
N ALA A 456 0.71 17.01 -10.52
CA ALA A 456 1.71 15.93 -10.53
C ALA A 456 1.80 15.28 -11.92
N THR A 457 0.65 14.99 -12.54
CA THR A 457 0.59 14.40 -13.89
C THR A 457 1.23 15.33 -14.92
N SER A 458 0.92 16.62 -14.85
CA SER A 458 1.47 17.65 -15.75
C SER A 458 2.98 17.83 -15.56
N ASN A 459 3.46 17.75 -14.31
CA ASN A 459 4.90 17.77 -14.01
C ASN A 459 5.60 16.53 -14.59
N MET A 460 5.05 15.34 -14.39
CA MET A 460 5.59 14.10 -14.97
C MET A 460 5.57 14.09 -16.50
N LEU A 461 4.54 14.70 -17.11
CA LEU A 461 4.49 14.94 -18.56
C LEU A 461 5.67 15.82 -19.03
N GLY A 462 6.04 16.83 -18.24
CA GLY A 462 7.19 17.69 -18.51
C GLY A 462 8.52 16.98 -18.27
N MET A 463 8.58 16.08 -17.28
CA MET A 463 9.81 15.44 -16.86
C MET A 463 10.19 14.22 -17.71
N TYR A 464 9.21 13.41 -18.14
CA TYR A 464 9.42 12.18 -18.91
C TYR A 464 8.49 12.01 -20.11
N GLY A 465 7.37 12.73 -20.12
CA GLY A 465 6.30 12.50 -21.09
C GLY A 465 6.40 13.29 -22.41
N GLN A 466 7.57 13.77 -22.81
CA GLN A 466 7.76 14.50 -24.07
C GLN A 466 8.33 13.59 -25.17
N ASP A 467 7.97 13.89 -26.42
CA ASP A 467 8.58 13.23 -27.59
C ASP A 467 10.09 13.53 -27.65
N GLY A 468 10.89 12.54 -28.06
CA GLY A 468 12.35 12.66 -28.12
C GLY A 468 13.10 12.51 -26.79
N TYR A 469 12.42 12.22 -25.67
CA TYR A 469 13.08 12.01 -24.36
C TYR A 469 13.67 10.61 -24.16
N GLY A 470 13.61 9.76 -25.18
CA GLY A 470 14.23 8.42 -25.20
C GLY A 470 13.27 7.27 -24.95
N SER A 471 12.03 7.55 -24.54
CA SER A 471 10.98 6.56 -24.31
C SER A 471 10.52 5.89 -25.61
N LEU A 472 10.35 4.57 -25.58
CA LEU A 472 10.06 3.75 -26.76
C LEU A 472 8.61 3.25 -26.77
N ALA A 473 7.93 3.45 -27.90
CA ALA A 473 6.63 2.84 -28.16
C ALA A 473 6.72 1.31 -28.12
N GLY A 474 5.70 0.66 -27.56
CA GLY A 474 5.67 -0.79 -27.31
C GLY A 474 6.50 -1.25 -26.11
N THR A 475 7.29 -0.36 -25.49
CA THR A 475 8.07 -0.66 -24.27
C THR A 475 7.61 0.20 -23.09
N ASP A 476 7.75 1.51 -23.21
CA ASP A 476 7.45 2.48 -22.15
C ASP A 476 6.01 3.02 -22.25
N TYR A 477 5.42 2.97 -23.44
CA TYR A 477 4.02 3.32 -23.69
C TYR A 477 3.46 2.54 -24.90
N PRO A 478 2.12 2.36 -25.00
CA PRO A 478 1.49 1.60 -26.09
C PRO A 478 1.78 2.15 -27.49
N ASP A 479 2.15 1.26 -28.42
CA ASP A 479 2.23 1.56 -29.86
C ASP A 479 0.87 1.33 -30.52
N VAL A 480 -0.10 2.17 -30.19
CA VAL A 480 -1.47 2.10 -30.73
C VAL A 480 -1.94 3.45 -31.22
N SER A 481 -2.78 3.44 -32.27
CA SER A 481 -3.38 4.66 -32.79
C SER A 481 -4.22 5.36 -31.71
N GLY A 482 -4.03 6.68 -31.57
CA GLY A 482 -4.70 7.50 -30.56
C GLY A 482 -3.93 7.68 -29.25
N TRP A 483 -2.85 6.92 -29.02
CA TRP A 483 -1.98 7.18 -27.86
C TRP A 483 -1.11 8.44 -28.09
N PRO A 484 -1.00 9.38 -27.12
CA PRO A 484 -0.14 10.54 -27.27
C PRO A 484 1.34 10.14 -27.31
N ARG A 485 2.06 10.55 -28.37
CA ARG A 485 3.49 10.23 -28.53
C ARG A 485 4.31 10.76 -27.34
N GLY A 486 5.15 9.89 -26.79
CA GLY A 486 6.01 10.20 -25.65
C GLY A 486 5.32 10.19 -24.28
N PHE A 487 3.98 10.10 -24.22
CA PHE A 487 3.28 10.07 -22.94
C PHE A 487 3.49 8.74 -22.22
N ILE A 488 4.13 8.81 -21.05
CA ILE A 488 4.30 7.69 -20.12
C ILE A 488 3.41 7.93 -18.91
N PRO A 489 2.52 6.98 -18.55
CA PRO A 489 1.75 7.08 -17.33
C PRO A 489 2.66 6.78 -16.13
N ILE A 490 3.06 7.82 -15.40
CA ILE A 490 3.84 7.69 -14.17
C ILE A 490 2.87 7.60 -12.98
N PRO A 491 2.97 6.56 -12.12
CA PRO A 491 2.11 6.41 -10.95
C PRO A 491 2.22 7.61 -10.01
N ILE A 492 1.06 8.13 -9.62
CA ILE A 492 0.92 9.18 -8.60
C ILE A 492 0.13 8.58 -7.45
N HIS A 493 0.80 8.39 -6.32
CA HIS A 493 0.20 7.79 -5.15
C HIS A 493 -0.49 8.84 -4.31
N THR A 494 -1.62 8.49 -3.72
CA THR A 494 -2.37 9.39 -2.86
C THR A 494 -2.97 8.64 -1.67
N VAL A 495 -3.44 9.41 -0.71
CA VAL A 495 -4.24 8.97 0.42
C VAL A 495 -5.45 9.87 0.52
N ASP A 496 -6.42 9.48 1.35
CA ASP A 496 -7.60 10.30 1.61
C ASP A 496 -7.20 11.70 2.15
N TYR A 497 -7.82 12.76 1.62
CA TYR A 497 -7.38 14.15 1.84
C TYR A 497 -7.51 14.59 3.30
N ASP A 498 -8.58 14.17 3.98
CA ASP A 498 -8.91 14.59 5.34
C ASP A 498 -8.02 13.90 6.38
N SER A 499 -7.44 12.75 6.03
CA SER A 499 -6.50 11.99 6.84
C SER A 499 -5.03 12.17 6.42
N ASP A 500 -4.75 13.03 5.44
CA ASP A 500 -3.39 13.25 4.93
C ASP A 500 -2.58 14.23 5.81
N HIS A 501 -2.05 13.78 6.93
CA HIS A 501 -1.19 14.62 7.78
C HIS A 501 0.17 15.00 7.18
N ILE A 502 0.58 14.42 6.05
CA ILE A 502 1.88 14.70 5.40
C ILE A 502 1.73 15.77 4.32
N GLY A 503 0.74 15.61 3.45
CA GLY A 503 0.50 16.48 2.31
C GLY A 503 -0.49 17.61 2.61
N ASN A 504 -1.42 17.42 3.55
CA ASN A 504 -2.44 18.38 3.92
C ASN A 504 -2.23 18.88 5.37
N MET A 505 -1.70 20.10 5.50
CA MET A 505 -1.43 20.73 6.80
C MET A 505 -2.71 21.06 7.58
N ASP A 506 -3.85 21.06 6.88
CA ASP A 506 -5.18 21.33 7.43
C ASP A 506 -6.05 20.07 7.59
N SER A 507 -5.47 18.88 7.40
CA SER A 507 -6.10 17.58 7.70
C SER A 507 -6.71 17.53 9.10
N ILE A 508 -7.72 16.68 9.32
CA ILE A 508 -8.53 16.68 10.54
C ILE A 508 -7.66 16.42 11.78
N CYS A 509 -7.48 17.44 12.62
CA CYS A 509 -6.63 17.35 13.81
C CYS A 509 -7.22 18.16 14.98
N PRO A 510 -8.07 17.56 15.84
CA PRO A 510 -8.68 18.26 16.97
C PRO A 510 -7.68 18.96 17.91
N ARG A 511 -6.48 18.40 18.06
CA ARG A 511 -5.38 19.03 18.80
C ARG A 511 -4.97 20.38 18.19
N ARG A 512 -4.93 20.51 16.86
CA ARG A 512 -4.58 21.78 16.20
C ARG A 512 -5.59 22.87 16.54
N ASP A 513 -6.89 22.56 16.46
CA ASP A 513 -7.95 23.53 16.77
C ASP A 513 -7.89 23.93 18.25
N TRP A 514 -7.62 22.97 19.14
CA TRP A 514 -7.40 23.25 20.56
C TRP A 514 -6.17 24.15 20.80
N LEU A 515 -5.03 23.86 20.15
CA LEU A 515 -3.83 24.69 20.24
C LEU A 515 -4.06 26.09 19.68
N TRP A 516 -4.79 26.21 18.57
CA TRP A 516 -5.18 27.50 18.01
C TRP A 516 -6.06 28.29 18.97
N ASN A 517 -7.04 27.65 19.61
CA ASN A 517 -7.86 28.29 20.64
C ASN A 517 -7.06 28.77 21.84
N LEU A 518 -5.96 28.08 22.21
CA LEU A 518 -5.02 28.57 23.22
C LEU A 518 -4.20 29.75 22.69
N ALA A 519 -3.66 29.66 21.47
CA ALA A 519 -2.90 30.74 20.85
C ALA A 519 -3.71 32.04 20.79
N GLN A 520 -4.99 31.97 20.44
CA GLN A 520 -5.93 33.11 20.41
C GLN A 520 -6.13 33.79 21.78
N GLN A 521 -5.80 33.12 22.88
CA GLN A 521 -5.90 33.69 24.23
C GLN A 521 -4.60 34.37 24.68
N SER A 522 -3.49 34.18 23.95
CA SER A 522 -2.21 34.83 24.24
C SER A 522 -2.31 36.35 24.07
N ASP A 523 -1.52 37.10 24.84
CA ASP A 523 -1.53 38.57 24.77
C ASP A 523 -1.18 39.07 23.36
N GLU A 524 -0.24 38.42 22.68
CA GLU A 524 0.19 38.81 21.33
C GLU A 524 -0.94 38.69 20.31
N VAL A 525 -1.56 37.51 20.20
CA VAL A 525 -2.65 37.26 19.26
C VAL A 525 -3.89 38.09 19.63
N ARG A 526 -4.20 38.22 20.93
CA ARG A 526 -5.31 39.07 21.38
C ARG A 526 -5.09 40.54 21.07
N ASN A 527 -3.89 41.07 21.32
CA ASN A 527 -3.59 42.49 21.06
C ASN A 527 -3.61 42.78 19.56
N TRP A 528 -3.10 41.85 18.75
CA TRP A 528 -3.15 41.96 17.30
C TRP A 528 -4.59 41.89 16.78
N THR A 529 -5.38 40.90 17.21
CA THR A 529 -6.80 40.71 16.84
C THR A 529 -7.64 41.93 17.19
N ASN A 530 -7.42 42.51 18.37
CA ASN A 530 -8.15 43.70 18.85
C ASN A 530 -7.54 45.02 18.35
N SER A 531 -6.52 44.97 17.49
CA SER A 531 -5.87 46.19 16.98
C SER A 531 -6.83 47.01 16.10
N ALA A 532 -6.61 48.32 16.07
CA ALA A 532 -7.36 49.23 15.22
C ALA A 532 -7.26 48.86 13.73
N LYS A 533 -6.11 48.32 13.31
CA LYS A 533 -5.87 47.85 11.94
C LYS A 533 -6.79 46.70 11.57
N VAL A 534 -6.78 45.62 12.36
CA VAL A 534 -7.63 44.43 12.12
C VAL A 534 -9.11 44.82 12.16
N SER A 535 -9.52 45.55 13.19
CA SER A 535 -10.91 46.02 13.32
C SER A 535 -11.33 46.90 12.14
N SER A 536 -10.46 47.80 11.67
CA SER A 536 -10.74 48.65 10.51
C SER A 536 -10.93 47.85 9.23
N VAL A 537 -10.06 46.87 8.97
CA VAL A 537 -10.14 46.01 7.78
C VAL A 537 -11.41 45.17 7.82
N LEU A 538 -11.67 44.46 8.92
CA LEU A 538 -12.84 43.58 9.04
C LEU A 538 -14.16 44.36 9.01
N ASN A 539 -14.26 45.50 9.70
CA ASN A 539 -15.48 46.32 9.66
C ASN A 539 -15.74 46.90 8.28
N LYS A 540 -14.69 47.40 7.61
CA LYS A 540 -14.81 47.92 6.24
C LYS A 540 -15.23 46.81 5.30
N LEU A 541 -14.56 45.66 5.32
CA LEU A 541 -14.91 44.51 4.49
C LEU A 541 -16.36 44.06 4.74
N THR A 542 -16.75 43.87 6.00
CA THR A 542 -18.12 43.49 6.39
C THR A 542 -19.15 44.46 5.83
N SER A 543 -18.89 45.77 5.90
CA SER A 543 -19.79 46.78 5.35
C SER A 543 -19.91 46.75 3.82
N LEU A 544 -18.89 46.25 3.12
CA LEU A 544 -18.81 46.20 1.67
C LEU A 544 -19.45 44.93 1.09
N VAL A 545 -19.28 43.79 1.75
CA VAL A 545 -19.77 42.49 1.25
C VAL A 545 -20.96 41.94 2.04
N ASN A 546 -21.39 42.63 3.11
CA ASN A 546 -22.50 42.22 3.98
C ASN A 546 -22.33 40.81 4.57
N GLN A 547 -21.09 40.42 4.86
CA GLN A 547 -20.70 39.15 5.46
C GLN A 547 -19.58 39.39 6.47
N THR A 548 -19.63 38.71 7.61
CA THR A 548 -18.58 38.75 8.63
C THR A 548 -17.62 37.58 8.46
N PHE A 549 -16.34 37.81 8.70
CA PHE A 549 -15.31 36.78 8.62
C PHE A 549 -14.65 36.61 10.00
N ALA A 550 -14.53 35.37 10.45
CA ALA A 550 -13.55 35.04 11.47
C ALA A 550 -12.14 35.22 10.88
N LEU A 551 -11.13 35.43 11.71
CA LEU A 551 -9.77 35.67 11.21
C LEU A 551 -9.23 34.45 10.47
N GLU A 552 -9.54 33.27 10.98
CA GLU A 552 -9.21 31.97 10.41
C GLU A 552 -9.87 31.70 9.05
N ASP A 553 -10.95 32.42 8.72
CA ASP A 553 -11.68 32.31 7.44
C ASP A 553 -11.39 33.48 6.50
N LEU A 554 -10.59 34.46 6.94
CA LEU A 554 -10.33 35.66 6.17
C LEU A 554 -9.64 35.35 4.83
N TRP A 555 -8.89 34.24 4.75
CA TRP A 555 -8.17 33.78 3.55
C TRP A 555 -9.08 33.57 2.33
N ILE A 556 -10.37 33.32 2.53
CA ILE A 556 -11.36 33.15 1.46
C ILE A 556 -11.38 34.37 0.53
N VAL A 557 -11.33 35.56 1.11
CA VAL A 557 -11.44 36.82 0.36
C VAL A 557 -10.20 37.12 -0.50
N PRO A 558 -8.97 37.16 0.04
CA PRO A 558 -7.80 37.39 -0.77
C PRO A 558 -7.52 36.25 -1.75
N ASP A 559 -7.85 34.98 -1.46
CA ASP A 559 -7.70 33.88 -2.44
C ASP A 559 -8.59 34.09 -3.66
N ALA A 560 -9.89 34.36 -3.45
CA ALA A 560 -10.83 34.60 -4.54
C ALA A 560 -10.43 35.82 -5.38
N LEU A 561 -10.17 36.96 -4.71
CA LEU A 561 -9.77 38.20 -5.38
C LEU A 561 -8.42 38.08 -6.11
N PHE A 562 -7.47 37.31 -5.59
CA PHE A 562 -6.21 37.04 -6.29
C PHE A 562 -6.46 36.36 -7.64
N ILE A 563 -7.32 35.34 -7.64
CA ILE A 563 -7.61 34.55 -8.84
C ILE A 563 -8.50 35.36 -9.80
N GLU A 564 -9.46 36.12 -9.31
CA GLU A 564 -10.26 37.04 -10.11
C GLU A 564 -9.41 38.12 -10.78
N GLN A 565 -8.31 38.57 -10.16
CA GLN A 565 -7.36 39.46 -10.82
C GLN A 565 -6.65 38.79 -12.01
N ILE A 566 -6.43 37.48 -11.97
CA ILE A 566 -5.80 36.75 -13.08
C ILE A 566 -6.76 36.65 -14.27
N TYR A 567 -8.04 36.36 -14.01
CA TYR A 567 -9.00 36.00 -15.06
C TYR A 567 -9.98 37.11 -15.45
N TYR A 568 -10.30 38.01 -14.51
CA TYR A 568 -11.39 38.98 -14.62
C TYR A 568 -11.00 40.39 -14.19
N ASN A 569 -9.71 40.76 -14.14
CA ASN A 569 -9.23 42.04 -13.58
C ASN A 569 -10.08 43.27 -13.91
N GLU A 570 -10.40 43.49 -15.20
CA GLU A 570 -11.23 44.63 -15.61
C GLU A 570 -12.66 44.51 -15.08
N SER A 571 -13.28 43.34 -15.20
CA SER A 571 -14.64 43.08 -14.72
C SER A 571 -14.71 43.13 -13.19
N LEU A 572 -13.67 42.67 -12.49
CA LEU A 572 -13.54 42.73 -11.04
C LEU A 572 -13.64 44.18 -10.57
N ARG A 573 -12.86 45.08 -11.16
CA ARG A 573 -12.85 46.50 -10.81
C ARG A 573 -14.16 47.22 -11.14
N VAL A 574 -14.88 46.73 -12.15
CA VAL A 574 -16.20 47.29 -12.53
C VAL A 574 -17.32 46.77 -11.63
N LYS A 575 -17.33 45.47 -11.32
CA LYS A 575 -18.43 44.83 -10.57
C LYS A 575 -18.26 44.95 -9.05
N ASN A 576 -17.03 44.78 -8.56
CA ASN A 576 -16.65 45.05 -7.17
C ASN A 576 -16.05 46.46 -7.09
N THR A 577 -16.89 47.51 -7.17
CA THR A 577 -16.42 48.92 -7.19
C THR A 577 -15.66 49.33 -5.93
N TRP A 578 -15.74 48.53 -4.87
CA TRP A 578 -15.00 48.73 -3.63
C TRP A 578 -13.57 48.15 -3.67
N TYR A 579 -13.28 47.27 -4.63
CA TYR A 579 -11.98 46.66 -4.81
C TYR A 579 -10.94 47.72 -5.22
N THR A 580 -9.90 47.87 -4.41
CA THR A 580 -8.69 48.64 -4.75
C THR A 580 -7.47 47.85 -4.32
N ASP A 581 -6.35 48.03 -5.03
CA ASP A 581 -5.11 47.31 -4.72
C ASP A 581 -4.64 47.62 -3.29
N ASP A 582 -4.79 48.87 -2.85
CA ASP A 582 -4.47 49.29 -1.48
C ASP A 582 -5.31 48.57 -0.41
N PHE A 583 -6.60 48.35 -0.67
CA PHE A 583 -7.47 47.69 0.31
C PHE A 583 -7.29 46.17 0.26
N TYR A 584 -7.09 45.60 -0.94
CA TYR A 584 -6.69 44.20 -1.09
C TYR A 584 -5.40 43.91 -0.32
N ASN A 585 -4.37 44.77 -0.45
CA ASN A 585 -3.11 44.62 0.29
C ASN A 585 -3.30 44.70 1.81
N GLN A 586 -4.23 45.53 2.30
CA GLN A 586 -4.57 45.56 3.73
C GLN A 586 -5.23 44.26 4.21
N ILE A 587 -6.09 43.65 3.38
CA ILE A 587 -6.71 42.35 3.68
C ILE A 587 -5.63 41.26 3.72
N VAL A 588 -4.77 41.22 2.70
CA VAL A 588 -3.62 40.28 2.63
C VAL A 588 -2.73 40.43 3.86
N GLU A 589 -2.37 41.65 4.25
CA GLU A 589 -1.50 41.88 5.42
C GLU A 589 -2.12 41.37 6.74
N VAL A 590 -3.44 41.43 6.88
CA VAL A 590 -4.15 40.85 8.05
C VAL A 590 -4.17 39.32 7.97
N ASN A 591 -4.44 38.79 6.78
CA ASN A 591 -4.47 37.35 6.54
C ASN A 591 -3.11 36.70 6.79
N ASP A 592 -2.03 37.28 6.25
CA ASP A 592 -0.67 36.77 6.35
C ASP A 592 -0.20 36.67 7.80
N GLN A 593 -0.49 37.70 8.61
CA GLN A 593 -0.16 37.67 10.03
C GLN A 593 -1.00 36.65 10.82
N THR A 594 -2.27 36.45 10.46
CA THR A 594 -3.10 35.38 11.06
C THR A 594 -2.47 34.02 10.79
N TYR A 595 -2.04 33.82 9.55
CA TYR A 595 -1.47 32.57 9.09
C TYR A 595 -0.13 32.26 9.78
N MET A 596 0.73 33.26 9.97
CA MET A 596 1.95 33.15 10.79
C MET A 596 1.63 32.62 12.19
N PHE A 597 0.60 33.17 12.86
CA PHE A 597 0.18 32.70 14.17
C PHE A 597 -0.37 31.26 14.15
N GLN A 598 -1.13 30.88 13.11
CA GLN A 598 -1.66 29.52 12.96
C GLN A 598 -0.54 28.47 12.78
N TYR A 599 0.63 28.89 12.30
CA TYR A 599 1.84 28.09 12.19
C TYR A 599 2.75 28.16 13.42
N GLY A 600 2.32 28.87 14.48
CA GLY A 600 3.09 28.98 15.71
C GLY A 600 4.22 29.98 15.66
N ILE A 601 4.19 30.92 14.71
CA ILE A 601 5.19 31.98 14.55
C ILE A 601 4.71 33.22 15.29
N PHE A 602 5.31 33.44 16.45
CA PHE A 602 5.04 34.53 17.38
C PHE A 602 6.32 35.35 17.58
N ASP A 603 6.19 36.63 17.90
CA ASP A 603 7.29 37.51 18.29
C ASP A 603 7.97 37.01 19.58
N LYS A 604 7.21 36.37 20.47
CA LYS A 604 7.70 35.78 21.72
C LYS A 604 7.17 34.38 21.95
N PRO A 605 7.92 33.49 22.63
CA PRO A 605 7.44 32.16 23.00
C PRO A 605 6.14 32.22 23.80
N VAL A 606 5.08 31.60 23.28
CA VAL A 606 3.77 31.53 23.92
C VAL A 606 3.69 30.24 24.73
N ASN A 607 3.75 30.36 26.07
CA ASN A 607 3.65 29.24 26.99
C ASN A 607 2.28 29.22 27.67
N MET A 608 1.47 28.20 27.40
CA MET A 608 0.13 28.04 27.99
C MET A 608 -0.12 26.57 28.33
N ASN A 609 -0.77 26.29 29.45
CA ASN A 609 -1.04 24.92 29.92
C ASN A 609 0.21 24.02 29.97
N ASN A 610 1.35 24.59 30.36
CA ASN A 610 2.67 23.93 30.36
C ASN A 610 3.14 23.44 28.98
N LEU A 611 2.64 24.05 27.90
CA LEU A 611 3.04 23.79 26.53
C LEU A 611 3.63 25.05 25.90
N ASP A 612 4.67 24.87 25.09
CA ASP A 612 5.10 25.86 24.10
C ASP A 612 4.15 25.76 22.90
N ILE A 613 3.19 26.68 22.81
CA ILE A 613 2.13 26.65 21.81
C ILE A 613 2.67 26.79 20.40
N GLY A 614 3.73 27.59 20.21
CA GLY A 614 4.37 27.74 18.90
C GLY A 614 4.98 26.42 18.44
N LEU A 615 5.75 25.77 19.31
CA LEU A 615 6.32 24.46 19.01
C LEU A 615 5.24 23.39 18.78
N GLU A 616 4.18 23.37 19.58
CA GLU A 616 3.11 22.37 19.44
C GLU A 616 2.31 22.55 18.14
N LEU A 617 2.07 23.78 17.69
CA LEU A 617 1.47 24.05 16.37
C LEU A 617 2.39 23.58 15.23
N LEU A 618 3.70 23.82 15.33
CA LEU A 618 4.67 23.33 14.37
C LEU A 618 4.73 21.79 14.31
N LYS A 619 4.63 21.11 15.46
CA LYS A 619 4.60 19.64 15.53
C LYS A 619 3.39 19.04 14.81
N VAL A 620 2.20 19.66 14.92
CA VAL A 620 0.98 19.14 14.27
C VAL A 620 0.81 19.58 12.82
N ARG A 621 1.51 20.65 12.39
CA ARG A 621 1.53 21.11 10.99
C ARG A 621 2.78 20.60 10.26
N SER A 622 3.94 21.23 10.47
CA SER A 622 5.18 20.90 9.76
C SER A 622 5.80 19.56 10.13
N GLY A 623 5.55 19.07 11.35
CA GLY A 623 6.20 17.89 11.90
C GLY A 623 6.10 16.62 11.06
N PRO A 624 4.90 16.19 10.61
CA PRO A 624 4.76 14.94 9.86
C PRO A 624 5.55 14.93 8.55
N LEU A 625 5.48 15.99 7.75
CA LEU A 625 6.23 16.10 6.49
C LEU A 625 7.73 16.13 6.71
N MET A 626 8.20 16.95 7.67
CA MET A 626 9.64 17.07 7.94
C MET A 626 10.22 15.79 8.51
N ASN A 627 9.50 15.11 9.41
CA ASN A 627 9.91 13.80 9.91
C ASN A 627 9.91 12.76 8.79
N ASP A 628 8.91 12.73 7.91
CA ASP A 628 8.88 11.79 6.79
C ASP A 628 10.08 11.98 5.83
N ILE A 629 10.42 13.23 5.48
CA ILE A 629 11.60 13.56 4.67
C ILE A 629 12.89 13.11 5.37
N VAL A 630 13.09 13.51 6.63
CA VAL A 630 14.34 13.24 7.36
C VAL A 630 14.49 11.76 7.70
N GLU A 631 13.43 11.08 8.13
CA GLU A 631 13.43 9.63 8.38
C GLU A 631 13.77 8.87 7.09
N ARG A 632 13.33 9.33 5.92
CA ARG A 632 13.71 8.72 4.63
C ARG A 632 15.17 8.95 4.26
N ILE A 633 15.72 10.15 4.52
CA ILE A 633 17.16 10.42 4.35
C ILE A 633 17.99 9.55 5.31
N VAL A 634 17.62 9.50 6.59
CA VAL A 634 18.29 8.66 7.60
C VAL A 634 18.20 7.19 7.21
N ARG A 635 17.03 6.73 6.75
CA ARG A 635 16.85 5.37 6.26
C ARG A 635 17.74 5.08 5.06
N LYS A 636 17.91 6.03 4.12
CA LYS A 636 18.84 5.92 2.99
C LYS A 636 20.28 5.78 3.48
N ILE A 637 20.69 6.60 4.46
CA ILE A 637 22.03 6.54 5.07
C ILE A 637 22.26 5.16 5.71
N ASP A 638 21.35 4.72 6.59
CA ASP A 638 21.46 3.46 7.32
C ASP A 638 21.49 2.26 6.38
N CYS A 639 20.67 2.29 5.32
CA CYS A 639 20.58 1.21 4.35
C CYS A 639 21.75 1.16 3.37
N SER A 640 22.36 2.30 3.06
CA SER A 640 23.47 2.37 2.10
C SER A 640 24.83 2.21 2.78
N TYR A 641 24.95 2.65 4.04
CA TYR A 641 26.23 2.81 4.73
C TYR A 641 26.26 2.19 6.14
N GLY A 642 25.09 1.84 6.71
CA GLY A 642 25.00 1.14 7.97
C GLY A 642 25.27 -0.36 7.83
N LYS A 643 25.83 -0.98 8.87
CA LYS A 643 26.28 -2.39 8.81
C LYS A 643 25.15 -3.42 8.96
N ASN A 644 23.97 -3.04 9.47
CA ASN A 644 22.93 -3.99 9.94
C ASN A 644 21.49 -3.64 9.52
N ALA A 645 21.29 -2.78 8.50
CA ALA A 645 19.94 -2.38 8.10
C ALA A 645 19.28 -3.46 7.22
N SER A 646 18.13 -4.00 7.65
CA SER A 646 17.31 -4.94 6.87
C SER A 646 16.12 -4.23 6.22
N GLY A 647 15.53 -4.78 5.14
CA GLY A 647 14.36 -4.18 4.48
C GLY A 647 14.66 -2.93 3.63
N CYS A 648 15.86 -2.85 3.07
CA CYS A 648 16.37 -1.69 2.34
C CYS A 648 16.11 -1.69 0.83
N GLY A 649 15.45 -2.73 0.30
CA GLY A 649 15.29 -2.93 -1.14
C GLY A 649 14.65 -1.75 -1.87
N TRP A 650 13.64 -1.12 -1.25
CA TRP A 650 12.92 0.01 -1.85
C TRP A 650 13.71 1.34 -1.78
N ILE A 651 14.47 1.58 -0.70
CA ILE A 651 15.19 2.86 -0.49
C ILE A 651 16.56 2.89 -1.19
N ASN A 652 17.20 1.74 -1.39
CA ASN A 652 18.53 1.67 -2.01
C ASN A 652 18.51 2.18 -3.46
N GLY A 653 17.47 1.84 -4.22
CA GLY A 653 17.25 2.34 -5.58
C GLY A 653 16.71 3.78 -5.63
N LEU A 654 15.94 4.19 -4.62
CA LEU A 654 15.25 5.48 -4.61
C LEU A 654 16.26 6.64 -4.66
N LYS A 655 16.03 7.54 -5.63
CA LYS A 655 16.82 8.74 -5.86
C LYS A 655 15.97 10.01 -5.78
N TYR A 656 14.69 9.94 -6.12
CA TYR A 656 13.81 11.11 -6.20
C TYR A 656 12.46 10.81 -5.57
N PHE A 657 12.03 11.64 -4.63
CA PHE A 657 10.73 11.54 -3.98
C PHE A 657 10.00 12.89 -4.08
N ALA A 658 8.83 12.89 -4.69
CA ALA A 658 8.04 14.09 -4.88
C ALA A 658 6.77 14.11 -4.04
N TYR A 659 6.40 15.31 -3.57
CA TYR A 659 5.14 15.63 -2.91
C TYR A 659 4.44 16.74 -3.70
N SER A 660 3.34 16.38 -4.36
CA SER A 660 2.44 17.31 -5.05
C SER A 660 1.30 17.71 -4.15
N ALA A 661 1.36 18.92 -3.61
CA ALA A 661 0.53 19.36 -2.51
C ALA A 661 0.21 20.86 -2.65
N HIS A 662 0.32 21.63 -1.57
CA HIS A 662 -0.27 22.95 -1.44
C HIS A 662 0.78 24.02 -1.10
N ASP A 663 0.34 25.28 -1.15
CA ASP A 663 1.06 26.44 -0.59
C ASP A 663 1.36 26.18 0.88
N GLU A 664 0.37 25.72 1.65
CA GLU A 664 0.50 25.39 3.06
C GLU A 664 1.63 24.37 3.31
N THR A 665 1.78 23.41 2.40
CA THR A 665 2.78 22.34 2.46
C THR A 665 4.19 22.86 2.19
N VAL A 666 4.36 23.70 1.16
CA VAL A 666 5.66 24.33 0.85
C VAL A 666 6.05 25.29 1.98
N TYR A 667 5.09 26.07 2.48
CA TYR A 667 5.28 26.96 3.59
C TYR A 667 5.72 26.21 4.86
N ALA A 668 5.08 25.07 5.16
CA ALA A 668 5.43 24.25 6.32
C ALA A 668 6.91 23.82 6.35
N VAL A 669 7.52 23.54 5.18
CA VAL A 669 8.95 23.23 5.06
C VAL A 669 9.79 24.46 5.37
N LEU A 670 9.46 25.62 4.81
CA LEU A 670 10.20 26.87 5.02
C LEU A 670 10.12 27.33 6.48
N VAL A 671 8.94 27.22 7.10
CA VAL A 671 8.72 27.50 8.52
C VAL A 671 9.51 26.56 9.41
N ALA A 672 9.52 25.25 9.14
CA ALA A 672 10.27 24.28 9.92
C ALA A 672 11.79 24.57 9.93
N LEU A 673 12.28 25.22 8.88
CA LEU A 673 13.68 25.61 8.71
C LEU A 673 13.97 27.05 9.15
N GLY A 674 12.97 27.79 9.66
CA GLY A 674 13.12 29.17 10.16
C GLY A 674 13.35 30.21 9.06
N ILE A 675 12.83 29.95 7.85
CA ILE A 675 13.02 30.79 6.66
C ILE A 675 11.70 31.14 5.97
N GLU A 676 10.59 31.13 6.70
CA GLU A 676 9.24 31.41 6.23
C GLU A 676 9.09 32.77 5.52
N ARG A 677 9.90 33.77 5.90
CA ARG A 677 9.96 35.10 5.26
C ARG A 677 10.10 35.07 3.73
N PHE A 678 10.69 34.01 3.16
CA PHE A 678 10.86 33.87 1.70
C PHE A 678 9.61 33.36 0.98
N ALA A 679 8.66 32.78 1.70
CA ALA A 679 7.37 32.38 1.14
C ALA A 679 6.40 33.55 0.96
N ILE A 680 6.58 34.62 1.75
CA ILE A 680 5.59 35.69 1.96
C ILE A 680 5.79 36.86 0.96
N ILE A 681 6.85 36.85 0.16
CA ILE A 681 7.21 37.96 -0.74
C ILE A 681 6.80 37.64 -2.20
N PRO A 682 5.92 38.43 -2.86
CA PRO A 682 5.35 39.71 -2.42
C PRO A 682 4.00 39.62 -1.69
N HIS A 683 3.29 38.49 -1.77
CA HIS A 683 1.95 38.31 -1.18
C HIS A 683 1.79 36.92 -0.57
N GLY A 684 2.02 36.80 0.73
CA GLY A 684 1.36 35.87 1.66
C GLY A 684 1.56 34.37 1.56
N TYR A 685 1.87 33.78 0.40
CA TYR A 685 1.94 32.33 0.23
C TYR A 685 2.92 31.95 -0.89
N PRO A 686 3.49 30.74 -0.85
CA PRO A 686 4.21 30.19 -1.99
C PRO A 686 3.35 30.31 -3.25
N LEU A 687 3.87 30.92 -4.32
CA LEU A 687 3.13 31.16 -5.56
C LEU A 687 2.81 29.84 -6.28
N TYR A 688 1.92 29.88 -7.29
CA TYR A 688 1.58 28.68 -8.04
C TYR A 688 2.82 28.03 -8.64
N SER A 689 2.88 26.70 -8.57
CA SER A 689 4.06 25.89 -8.93
C SER A 689 5.35 26.18 -8.15
N ALA A 690 5.28 26.91 -7.02
CA ALA A 690 6.40 27.00 -6.09
C ALA A 690 6.85 25.61 -5.64
N ALA A 691 8.16 25.40 -5.53
CA ALA A 691 8.74 24.12 -5.16
C ALA A 691 9.98 24.28 -4.27
N VAL A 692 10.08 23.47 -3.23
CA VAL A 692 11.27 23.33 -2.38
C VAL A 692 11.87 21.95 -2.58
N SER A 693 13.17 21.89 -2.81
CA SER A 693 13.94 20.65 -2.93
C SER A 693 14.96 20.54 -1.80
N ILE A 694 14.93 19.42 -1.08
CA ILE A 694 15.94 19.00 -0.11
C ILE A 694 16.76 17.88 -0.74
N GLU A 695 18.00 18.20 -1.10
CA GLU A 695 18.95 17.27 -1.71
C GLU A 695 19.89 16.72 -0.64
N TYR A 696 20.00 15.41 -0.49
CA TYR A 696 20.95 14.73 0.41
C TYR A 696 22.24 14.40 -0.34
N TRP A 697 23.35 14.90 0.20
CA TRP A 697 24.70 14.76 -0.34
C TRP A 697 25.61 14.07 0.68
N ARG A 698 26.59 13.30 0.20
CA ARG A 698 27.62 12.68 1.05
C ARG A 698 29.00 13.06 0.56
N ASN A 699 29.86 13.53 1.46
CA ASN A 699 31.26 13.75 1.15
C ASN A 699 31.96 12.39 0.97
N THR A 700 32.60 12.20 -0.18
CA THR A 700 33.23 10.94 -0.58
C THR A 700 34.62 10.72 0.01
N THR A 701 35.23 11.75 0.57
CA THR A 701 36.54 11.70 1.23
C THR A 701 36.43 11.31 2.70
N ASP A 702 35.58 11.99 3.47
CA ASP A 702 35.44 11.78 4.92
C ASP A 702 34.16 11.02 5.34
N ASN A 703 33.28 10.70 4.38
CA ASN A 703 32.01 10.00 4.58
C ASN A 703 30.97 10.75 5.42
N THR A 704 31.10 12.06 5.56
CA THR A 704 30.12 12.89 6.27
C THR A 704 28.91 13.24 5.39
N ASP A 705 27.76 13.44 6.04
CA ASP A 705 26.45 13.57 5.41
C ASP A 705 25.95 15.03 5.48
N TYR A 706 25.48 15.56 4.36
CA TYR A 706 25.04 16.95 4.19
C TYR A 706 23.71 17.03 3.44
N PHE A 707 23.07 18.19 3.48
CA PHE A 707 21.95 18.53 2.62
C PHE A 707 22.13 19.89 1.95
N GLN A 708 21.40 20.10 0.85
CA GLN A 708 21.16 21.41 0.25
C GLN A 708 19.67 21.69 0.19
N LEU A 709 19.29 22.94 0.48
CA LEU A 709 17.93 23.43 0.27
C LEU A 709 17.91 24.30 -0.99
N ILE A 710 16.97 24.01 -1.89
CA ILE A 710 16.76 24.76 -3.12
C ILE A 710 15.30 25.19 -3.20
N TYR A 711 15.06 26.42 -3.64
CA TYR A 711 13.72 26.96 -3.83
C TYR A 711 13.52 27.44 -5.27
N HIS A 712 12.37 27.10 -5.82
CA HIS A 712 11.81 27.64 -7.05
C HIS A 712 10.51 28.36 -6.66
N LYS A 713 10.46 29.66 -6.90
CA LYS A 713 9.40 30.51 -6.37
C LYS A 713 8.11 30.43 -7.19
N GLU A 714 8.20 30.49 -8.52
CA GLU A 714 7.05 30.45 -9.42
C GLU A 714 7.45 30.08 -10.84
N ALA A 715 6.47 29.78 -11.70
CA ALA A 715 6.74 29.47 -13.09
C ALA A 715 7.46 30.62 -13.81
N GLY A 716 8.62 30.31 -14.39
CA GLY A 716 9.48 31.28 -15.07
C GLY A 716 10.70 31.72 -14.25
N ASP A 717 10.69 31.46 -12.94
CA ASP A 717 11.87 31.64 -12.08
C ASP A 717 12.87 30.48 -12.22
N THR A 718 14.06 30.65 -11.64
CA THR A 718 15.10 29.62 -11.60
C THR A 718 15.21 28.98 -10.22
N PHE A 719 15.91 27.85 -10.12
CA PHE A 719 16.23 27.23 -8.83
C PHE A 719 17.32 28.01 -8.09
N THR A 720 17.01 28.46 -6.88
CA THR A 720 17.94 29.20 -6.01
C THR A 720 18.35 28.34 -4.82
N VAL A 721 19.65 28.24 -4.54
CA VAL A 721 20.15 27.57 -3.33
C VAL A 721 19.94 28.49 -2.13
N MET A 722 19.26 27.99 -1.11
CA MET A 722 18.86 28.74 0.09
C MET A 722 19.44 28.16 1.38
N THR A 723 20.35 27.18 1.28
CA THR A 723 20.92 26.49 2.43
C THR A 723 21.52 27.44 3.47
N SER A 724 22.19 28.51 3.04
CA SER A 724 22.82 29.50 3.92
C SER A 724 21.85 30.38 4.72
N GLU A 725 20.57 30.37 4.36
CA GLU A 725 19.55 31.15 5.06
C GLU A 725 19.05 30.46 6.33
N ILE A 726 19.35 29.16 6.49
CA ILE A 726 18.95 28.32 7.61
C ILE A 726 19.94 28.52 8.77
N GLU A 727 19.43 28.75 9.97
CA GLU A 727 20.27 28.87 11.17
C GLU A 727 21.12 27.61 11.38
N GLY A 728 22.43 27.79 11.63
CA GLY A 728 23.39 26.70 11.78
C GLY A 728 24.00 26.18 10.48
N CYS A 729 23.57 26.69 9.32
CA CYS A 729 24.15 26.35 8.02
C CYS A 729 25.10 27.43 7.51
N ASN A 730 26.28 27.02 7.03
CA ASN A 730 27.29 27.92 6.47
C ASN A 730 27.62 27.51 5.02
N GLY A 731 27.08 28.24 4.04
CA GLY A 731 27.27 27.98 2.61
C GLY A 731 26.24 27.02 2.00
N ASP A 732 26.57 26.49 0.83
CA ASP A 732 25.61 25.77 -0.01
C ASP A 732 25.27 24.36 0.52
N TYR A 733 26.16 23.74 1.30
CA TYR A 733 25.99 22.41 1.90
C TYR A 733 25.98 22.51 3.42
N CYS A 734 24.94 21.98 4.05
CA CYS A 734 24.78 22.02 5.50
C CYS A 734 24.79 20.61 6.10
N SER A 735 25.35 20.47 7.30
CA SER A 735 25.42 19.17 7.99
C SER A 735 24.01 18.59 8.16
N ILE A 736 23.87 17.27 7.92
CA ILE A 736 22.57 16.60 8.10
C ILE A 736 22.07 16.66 9.54
N GLU A 737 22.96 16.93 10.51
CA GLU A 737 22.58 17.10 11.92
C GLU A 737 21.59 18.25 12.13
N VAL A 738 21.67 19.33 11.34
CA VAL A 738 20.69 20.43 11.44
C VAL A 738 19.29 19.95 11.09
N LEU A 739 19.13 19.15 10.03
CA LEU A 739 17.84 18.53 9.69
C LEU A 739 17.38 17.51 10.74
N ARG A 740 18.30 16.74 11.33
CA ARG A 740 17.98 15.80 12.41
C ARG A 740 17.47 16.52 13.65
N ASP A 741 18.08 17.65 14.01
CA ASP A 741 17.65 18.47 15.14
C ASP A 741 16.28 19.10 14.90
N VAL A 742 16.03 19.62 13.69
CA VAL A 742 14.70 20.10 13.27
C VAL A 742 13.67 18.97 13.38
N ALA A 743 13.91 17.81 12.77
CA ALA A 743 12.98 16.68 12.82
C ALA A 743 12.72 16.22 14.27
N LYS A 744 13.77 16.12 15.09
CA LYS A 744 13.66 15.75 16.51
C LYS A 744 12.83 16.75 17.30
N LYS A 745 13.01 18.06 17.07
CA LYS A 745 12.23 19.12 17.72
C LYS A 745 10.74 19.03 17.33
N LEU A 746 10.47 18.72 16.06
CA LEU A 746 9.12 18.62 15.51
C LEU A 746 8.45 17.24 15.66
N LYS A 747 9.16 16.26 16.21
CA LYS A 747 8.63 14.92 16.42
C LYS A 747 7.54 14.96 17.49
N THR A 748 6.40 14.36 17.16
CA THR A 748 5.28 14.17 18.08
C THR A 748 5.56 13.03 19.05
N ASP A 749 4.99 13.09 20.25
CA ASP A 749 5.22 12.06 21.28
C ASP A 749 4.55 10.72 20.91
N GLN A 750 3.58 10.75 20.01
CA GLN A 750 2.84 9.61 19.47
C GLN A 750 2.70 9.76 17.94
N PRO A 751 2.37 8.69 17.19
CA PRO A 751 1.99 8.82 15.79
C PRO A 751 0.96 9.93 15.58
N ILE A 752 1.08 10.71 14.49
CA ILE A 752 0.32 11.94 14.32
C ILE A 752 -1.20 11.74 14.46
N ASP A 753 -1.74 10.64 13.93
CA ASP A 753 -3.17 10.29 14.06
C ASP A 753 -3.63 10.19 15.52
N GLN A 754 -2.76 9.67 16.40
CA GLN A 754 -3.03 9.58 17.83
C GLN A 754 -2.78 10.92 18.52
N TRP A 755 -1.69 11.61 18.15
CA TRP A 755 -1.34 12.90 18.72
C TRP A 755 -2.43 13.95 18.47
N CYS A 756 -3.06 13.93 17.30
CA CYS A 756 -4.18 14.80 16.96
C CYS A 756 -5.41 14.63 17.87
N LEU A 757 -5.53 13.51 18.59
CA LEU A 757 -6.62 13.26 19.55
C LEU A 757 -6.29 13.72 20.98
N VAL A 758 -5.03 14.05 21.27
CA VAL A 758 -4.60 14.49 22.61
C VAL A 758 -4.95 15.97 22.81
N THR A 759 -5.97 16.24 23.62
CA THR A 759 -6.38 17.60 24.07
C THR A 759 -6.49 17.66 25.60
N GLU A 760 -6.69 18.83 26.20
CA GLU A 760 -6.82 18.98 27.67
C GLU A 760 -7.87 18.04 28.29
N SER A 761 -8.97 17.76 27.55
CA SER A 761 -10.03 16.84 27.97
C SER A 761 -9.59 15.38 28.12
N SER A 762 -8.52 14.97 27.43
CA SER A 762 -7.98 13.59 27.48
C SER A 762 -7.11 13.29 28.71
N SER A 763 -6.78 14.32 29.50
CA SER A 763 -5.94 14.21 30.71
C SER A 763 -6.72 13.94 32.02
N SER A 764 -8.06 13.90 31.95
CA SER A 764 -8.92 13.62 33.12
C SER A 764 -9.46 12.18 33.20
N SER A 765 -9.03 11.28 32.32
CA SER A 765 -9.30 9.84 32.44
C SER A 765 -8.00 9.02 32.49
N SER A 766 -7.21 9.26 33.53
CA SER A 766 -6.43 8.18 34.13
C SER A 766 -7.40 7.21 34.86
N LEU A 767 -8.15 6.43 34.07
CA LEU A 767 -8.81 5.24 34.57
C LEU A 767 -8.10 4.04 33.96
N SER A 768 -7.62 3.20 34.87
CA SER A 768 -6.80 2.04 34.60
C SER A 768 -7.38 1.17 33.48
N VAL A 769 -6.50 0.69 32.59
CA VAL A 769 -6.82 -0.39 31.64
C VAL A 769 -6.86 -1.73 32.40
N THR A 770 -7.73 -1.80 33.42
CA THR A 770 -8.04 -3.01 34.20
C THR A 770 -9.55 -3.24 34.34
N PHE A 771 -10.39 -2.49 33.62
CA PHE A 771 -11.84 -2.61 33.70
C PHE A 771 -12.50 -2.92 32.34
N LEU A 772 -12.14 -4.05 31.74
CA LEU A 772 -12.95 -4.68 30.68
C LEU A 772 -12.88 -6.22 30.68
N ILE A 773 -12.44 -6.82 31.80
CA ILE A 773 -12.44 -8.28 32.01
C ILE A 773 -13.43 -8.72 33.11
N LEU A 774 -14.03 -7.81 33.89
CA LEU A 774 -14.87 -8.20 35.04
C LEU A 774 -16.40 -8.12 34.84
N THR A 775 -16.92 -7.69 33.68
CA THR A 775 -18.37 -7.60 33.44
C THR A 775 -18.96 -8.71 32.57
N PHE A 776 -18.15 -9.60 32.00
CA PHE A 776 -18.64 -10.82 31.33
C PHE A 776 -18.67 -12.07 32.22
N LEU A 777 -18.13 -12.01 33.44
CA LEU A 777 -18.12 -13.14 34.39
C LEU A 777 -19.23 -13.09 35.46
N LEU A 778 -20.11 -12.07 35.46
CA LEU A 778 -21.20 -11.94 36.45
C LEU A 778 -22.63 -12.02 35.86
N SER A 779 -22.80 -12.44 34.60
CA SER A 779 -24.13 -12.65 33.99
C SER A 779 -24.51 -14.14 33.77
N LYS A 780 -23.84 -15.09 34.44
CA LYS A 780 -24.22 -16.52 34.39
C LYS A 780 -24.41 -17.21 35.74
N CYS A 781 -24.51 -16.45 36.82
CA CYS A 781 -24.95 -16.97 38.10
C CYS A 781 -26.02 -16.03 38.67
N PHE A 782 -27.24 -16.09 38.15
CA PHE A 782 -28.48 -15.98 38.94
C PHE A 782 -29.69 -16.28 38.05
N LEU A 783 -30.37 -17.37 38.41
CA LEU A 783 -31.74 -17.79 38.08
C LEU A 783 -32.06 -18.38 36.70
N MET A 784 -32.35 -19.69 36.76
CA MET A 784 -33.57 -20.40 36.31
C MET A 784 -34.17 -20.09 34.95
#